data_AF-A0A9P6I4N5-F1
#
_entry.id   AF-A0A9P6I4N5-F1
#
_cell.length_a   1.000
_cell.length_b   1.000
_cell.length_c   1.000
_cell.angle_alpha   90.00
_cell.angle_beta   90.00
_cell.angle_gamma   90.00
#
_symmetry.space_group_name_H-M   'P 1'
#
loop_
_entity.id
_entity.type
_entity.pdbx_description
1 polymer ?
#
loop_
_entity_poly.entity_id
_entity_poly.type
_entity_poly.pdbx_seq_one_letter_code
_entity_poly.pdbx_strand_id
1 'polypeptide(L)'
;MPTDDDITETSSSSDDNPEEPSKEKEPIQVGMTSLTKDLYRDDYRQPWQEWAPEDIGINSKSTPASLKFALIVRREKQNGDTEEPVLALHSVAVQSPLIKTQLDPVFAGYRGINTKLKKLEFRAPFREFFYRWSEFIQAEPKTQSDEQENIGHDHYKLLFDIISTEVQPHIEQAGDLLSNNVISFDYVWALFEPGTEVYSHVDGHDRLYLLNGGTYQELPGGVKIFNLSCRYIDTDGDTFGYRTTSLAIGEFENVQPISELNVLPSHLKPDIESIRSRLEERGRKFAALKGFHYKSYSGAYDLHRPSYGAPRKQYVADGRIVVDCSSFLKYNGGPLGQLDPLDQPVTSEHLSRLSLLTGIDDSDEEADMFLPPPIRMMQQRARQMRQRFNSLRTQSKVSESLFKEHYPLCSPVVKGFCLKIKDWVHFDVDLVKDIVWDDGAFEQLVLPHDYKRVIWAFVEAQMSNVDDFDDIIGGKGKGIIMLLSGEPGTGKTLTSESVSEAMKKPLYSMSAGELGHGADEVEQNLRRVLELSTKWGAVLLLDECDVFLEKRSTSDLHRNKLVSVFLRLLEYYQGVMFLTTNRASSFDPAFESRIHLTIHFPNLDFPSRLHIWKIFINPSSGRSCSVSEVELESLAKAELNGRQIKNVVKTARLLAARDKTPLSLDHIETVMRVKRGDPARFADA
;
A
#
# COMPACT_ATOMS: atom_id res chain seq x y z
N MET A 1 77.28 23.15 33.98
CA MET A 1 78.66 23.67 34.02
C MET A 1 79.34 23.32 32.71
N PRO A 2 80.09 24.25 32.10
CA PRO A 2 79.69 25.58 31.62
C PRO A 2 80.08 25.71 30.11
N THR A 3 80.21 26.83 29.40
CA THR A 3 79.91 28.30 29.51
C THR A 3 79.13 28.66 28.21
N ASP A 4 78.29 29.69 28.07
CA ASP A 4 78.27 31.12 28.47
C ASP A 4 78.97 32.08 27.47
N ASP A 5 78.43 33.31 27.46
CA ASP A 5 78.77 34.56 26.75
C ASP A 5 77.88 34.90 25.51
N ASP A 6 77.17 36.04 25.42
CA ASP A 6 77.03 37.16 26.38
C ASP A 6 75.68 37.94 26.19
N ILE A 7 75.38 38.88 27.08
CA ILE A 7 74.10 39.54 27.37
C ILE A 7 74.06 41.00 26.87
N THR A 8 72.89 41.56 26.50
CA THR A 8 72.35 42.85 27.03
C THR A 8 70.99 43.28 26.44
N GLU A 9 70.14 43.83 27.32
CA GLU A 9 68.87 44.51 27.00
C GLU A 9 69.08 46.05 26.90
N THR A 10 68.17 46.81 26.27
CA THR A 10 67.30 47.85 26.92
C THR A 10 66.60 48.87 25.99
N SER A 11 65.30 49.09 26.26
CA SER A 11 64.50 50.35 26.24
C SER A 11 64.45 51.35 25.05
N SER A 12 63.28 51.39 24.40
CA SER A 12 62.35 52.54 24.17
C SER A 12 62.77 53.93 23.65
N SER A 13 62.12 54.35 22.55
CA SER A 13 61.57 55.70 22.18
C SER A 13 61.51 55.77 20.63
N SER A 14 60.65 56.49 19.90
CA SER A 14 59.33 57.13 20.04
C SER A 14 59.03 57.80 18.67
N ASP A 15 57.77 57.78 18.23
CA ASP A 15 57.10 58.72 17.29
C ASP A 15 57.31 58.72 15.75
N ASP A 16 56.13 58.80 15.10
CA ASP A 16 55.73 59.54 13.89
C ASP A 16 55.84 58.99 12.43
N ASN A 17 54.69 58.43 12.00
CA ASN A 17 53.88 58.74 10.80
C ASN A 17 54.35 58.34 9.37
N PRO A 18 53.42 58.25 8.37
CA PRO A 18 51.95 58.40 8.45
C PRO A 18 51.11 57.23 7.92
N GLU A 19 49.82 57.24 8.27
CA GLU A 19 48.78 56.32 7.79
C GLU A 19 48.41 56.56 6.31
N GLU A 20 48.25 55.49 5.52
CA GLU A 20 47.49 55.53 4.26
C GLU A 20 45.99 55.28 4.53
N PRO A 21 45.07 56.00 3.87
CA PRO A 21 43.64 55.87 4.15
C PRO A 21 43.09 54.52 3.71
N SER A 22 42.46 53.83 4.64
CA SER A 22 41.69 52.61 4.39
C SER A 22 40.52 52.90 3.43
N LYS A 23 40.64 52.42 2.18
CA LYS A 23 39.50 52.41 1.24
C LYS A 23 38.39 51.53 1.83
N GLU A 24 37.32 52.17 2.31
CA GLU A 24 36.07 51.50 2.62
C GLU A 24 35.60 50.72 1.40
N LYS A 25 35.52 49.39 1.53
CA LYS A 25 34.93 48.55 0.48
C LYS A 25 33.43 48.70 0.57
N GLU A 26 32.84 49.38 -0.42
CA GLU A 26 31.40 49.48 -0.57
C GLU A 26 30.71 48.11 -0.40
N PRO A 27 29.55 48.04 0.27
CA PRO A 27 28.85 46.78 0.48
C PRO A 27 28.43 46.19 -0.87
N ILE A 28 28.94 44.99 -1.17
CA ILE A 28 28.68 44.29 -2.43
C ILE A 28 27.17 44.05 -2.57
N GLN A 29 26.52 44.79 -3.48
CA GLN A 29 25.11 44.62 -3.79
C GLN A 29 24.91 43.33 -4.60
N VAL A 30 24.46 42.28 -3.89
CA VAL A 30 24.35 40.93 -4.44
C VAL A 30 23.25 40.84 -5.50
N GLY A 31 23.59 40.34 -6.69
CA GLY A 31 22.64 40.07 -7.77
C GLY A 31 22.06 41.31 -8.50
N MET A 32 22.75 42.46 -8.44
CA MET A 32 22.25 43.74 -8.97
C MET A 32 22.94 44.22 -10.27
N THR A 33 23.95 43.52 -10.78
CA THR A 33 24.58 43.84 -12.08
C THR A 33 23.89 43.08 -13.22
N SER A 34 23.46 43.81 -14.26
CA SER A 34 22.85 43.32 -15.51
C SER A 34 23.86 42.69 -16.48
N LEU A 35 24.68 41.79 -15.95
CA LEU A 35 25.64 40.97 -16.70
C LEU A 35 25.63 39.54 -16.16
N THR A 36 25.99 38.60 -17.01
CA THR A 36 26.24 37.20 -16.65
C THR A 36 27.70 37.02 -16.21
N LYS A 37 27.94 35.97 -15.42
CA LYS A 37 29.30 35.45 -15.19
C LYS A 37 29.33 33.97 -15.51
N ASP A 38 30.00 33.63 -16.61
CA ASP A 38 30.28 32.25 -16.98
C ASP A 38 31.38 31.64 -16.09
N LEU A 39 31.23 30.35 -15.79
CA LEU A 39 32.19 29.50 -15.09
C LEU A 39 32.35 28.17 -15.82
N TYR A 40 33.58 27.65 -15.85
CA TYR A 40 33.99 26.54 -16.71
C TYR A 40 34.71 25.43 -15.92
N ARG A 41 34.75 24.20 -16.45
CA ARG A 41 35.54 23.07 -15.93
C ARG A 41 35.81 22.03 -17.01
N ASP A 42 36.94 21.33 -16.92
CA ASP A 42 37.31 20.25 -17.85
C ASP A 42 36.68 18.88 -17.51
N ASP A 43 36.40 18.59 -16.23
CA ASP A 43 35.89 17.29 -15.77
C ASP A 43 34.98 17.47 -14.54
N TYR A 44 34.03 16.54 -14.35
CA TYR A 44 33.07 16.57 -13.24
C TYR A 44 33.73 16.47 -11.86
N ARG A 45 34.94 15.90 -11.79
CA ARG A 45 35.77 15.79 -10.57
C ARG A 45 36.48 17.09 -10.22
N GLN A 46 36.54 18.04 -11.15
CA GLN A 46 37.22 19.33 -10.96
C GLN A 46 36.24 20.42 -10.49
N PRO A 47 36.73 21.39 -9.68
CA PRO A 47 35.95 22.55 -9.30
C PRO A 47 35.81 23.54 -10.47
N TRP A 48 34.74 24.35 -10.43
CA TRP A 48 34.46 25.42 -11.39
C TRP A 48 35.48 26.57 -11.31
N GLN A 49 35.85 27.14 -12.46
CA GLN A 49 36.90 28.14 -12.65
C GLN A 49 36.40 29.32 -13.51
N GLU A 50 37.11 30.45 -13.52
CA GLU A 50 36.65 31.73 -14.12
C GLU A 50 37.17 32.04 -15.55
N TRP A 51 37.88 31.11 -16.21
CA TRP A 51 38.56 31.33 -17.51
C TRP A 51 37.80 30.77 -18.72
N ALA A 52 37.92 31.44 -19.88
CA ALA A 52 37.51 30.91 -21.20
C ALA A 52 38.74 30.37 -21.95
N PRO A 53 38.61 29.41 -22.90
CA PRO A 53 39.77 28.71 -23.46
C PRO A 53 40.65 29.59 -24.36
N GLU A 54 41.64 30.25 -23.76
CA GLU A 54 43.07 30.07 -24.02
C GLU A 54 43.89 30.83 -22.95
N ASP A 55 45.00 30.21 -22.51
CA ASP A 55 46.02 30.70 -21.57
C ASP A 55 45.72 30.95 -20.06
N ILE A 56 46.49 30.22 -19.25
CA ILE A 56 47.08 30.58 -17.94
C ILE A 56 46.14 30.94 -16.75
N GLY A 57 45.91 29.94 -15.89
CA GLY A 57 46.28 30.06 -14.46
C GLY A 57 45.23 30.40 -13.38
N ILE A 58 45.13 29.46 -12.42
CA ILE A 58 44.96 29.65 -10.95
C ILE A 58 43.53 29.72 -10.34
N ASN A 59 43.35 28.80 -9.38
CA ASN A 59 42.46 28.71 -8.21
C ASN A 59 40.92 28.68 -8.34
N SER A 60 40.39 27.58 -7.82
CA SER A 60 38.99 27.39 -7.45
C SER A 60 38.65 27.87 -6.03
N LYS A 61 37.78 28.88 -5.93
CA LYS A 61 36.80 29.11 -4.84
C LYS A 61 35.94 30.30 -5.25
N SER A 62 34.64 30.28 -4.95
CA SER A 62 33.71 31.35 -5.34
C SER A 62 34.16 32.71 -4.78
N THR A 63 34.69 33.55 -5.65
CA THR A 63 35.22 34.87 -5.32
C THR A 63 34.08 35.78 -4.83
N PRO A 64 34.26 36.65 -3.82
CA PRO A 64 33.22 37.62 -3.43
C PRO A 64 32.76 38.51 -4.61
N ALA A 65 33.62 38.69 -5.61
CA ALA A 65 33.32 39.36 -6.87
C ALA A 65 32.30 38.65 -7.77
N SER A 66 31.99 37.36 -7.55
CA SER A 66 30.95 36.65 -8.32
C SER A 66 29.53 36.87 -7.78
N LEU A 67 29.38 37.51 -6.60
CA LEU A 67 28.08 37.76 -5.97
C LEU A 67 27.33 38.96 -6.55
N LYS A 68 28.00 39.86 -7.28
CA LYS A 68 27.39 41.09 -7.84
C LYS A 68 26.55 40.85 -9.10
N PHE A 69 26.78 39.74 -9.82
CA PHE A 69 26.10 39.41 -11.08
C PHE A 69 24.69 38.86 -10.85
N ALA A 70 23.72 39.26 -11.69
CA ALA A 70 22.34 38.77 -11.58
C ALA A 70 22.22 37.24 -11.74
N LEU A 71 23.05 36.66 -12.61
CA LEU A 71 23.09 35.24 -12.97
C LEU A 71 24.53 34.70 -12.96
N ILE A 72 24.72 33.49 -12.41
CA ILE A 72 25.91 32.68 -12.65
C ILE A 72 25.55 31.58 -13.65
N VAL A 73 26.25 31.56 -14.77
CA VAL A 73 26.09 30.59 -15.86
C VAL A 73 27.25 29.60 -15.78
N ARG A 74 26.99 28.31 -15.90
CA ARG A 74 28.03 27.26 -15.81
C ARG A 74 28.02 26.39 -17.04
N ARG A 75 29.13 26.36 -17.77
CA ARG A 75 29.31 25.57 -18.98
C ARG A 75 30.36 24.49 -18.74
N GLU A 76 30.11 23.28 -19.23
CA GLU A 76 31.05 22.17 -19.13
C GLU A 76 31.42 21.63 -20.51
N LYS A 77 32.62 21.08 -20.59
CA LYS A 77 33.17 20.55 -21.82
C LYS A 77 32.51 19.21 -22.15
N GLN A 78 31.77 19.15 -23.25
CA GLN A 78 31.32 17.89 -23.84
C GLN A 78 32.25 17.48 -24.98
N ASN A 79 32.80 16.28 -24.87
CA ASN A 79 33.53 15.63 -25.94
C ASN A 79 32.51 14.91 -26.83
N GLY A 80 32.10 15.55 -27.92
CA GLY A 80 31.25 14.94 -28.95
C GLY A 80 32.07 14.17 -30.00
N ASP A 81 31.42 13.75 -31.09
CA ASP A 81 32.06 13.08 -32.24
C ASP A 81 32.85 14.06 -33.15
N THR A 82 32.84 15.36 -32.85
CA THR A 82 33.59 16.40 -33.57
C THR A 82 35.03 16.55 -33.03
N GLU A 83 35.97 16.92 -33.91
CA GLU A 83 37.38 17.12 -33.53
C GLU A 83 37.59 18.25 -32.50
N GLU A 84 36.63 19.17 -32.38
CA GLU A 84 36.61 20.24 -31.38
C GLU A 84 35.58 19.97 -30.25
N PRO A 85 35.97 20.17 -28.97
CA PRO A 85 35.09 19.96 -27.82
C PRO A 85 34.18 21.17 -27.57
N VAL A 86 32.88 20.93 -27.42
CA VAL A 86 31.86 22.00 -27.30
C VAL A 86 31.56 22.31 -25.82
N LEU A 87 31.38 23.59 -25.51
CA LEU A 87 31.02 24.08 -24.16
C LEU A 87 29.50 24.10 -23.96
N ALA A 88 28.93 22.95 -23.58
CA ALA A 88 27.51 22.79 -23.29
C ALA A 88 27.11 23.50 -21.99
N LEU A 89 25.88 24.02 -21.91
CA LEU A 89 25.37 24.61 -20.68
C LEU A 89 25.02 23.52 -19.66
N HIS A 90 25.53 23.65 -18.43
CA HIS A 90 25.29 22.69 -17.34
C HIS A 90 24.28 23.23 -16.31
N SER A 91 24.48 24.46 -15.80
CA SER A 91 23.54 25.05 -14.82
C SER A 91 23.52 26.57 -14.80
N VAL A 92 22.37 27.14 -14.46
CA VAL A 92 22.16 28.57 -14.25
C VAL A 92 21.71 28.79 -12.81
N ALA A 93 22.47 29.59 -12.04
CA ALA A 93 22.13 29.96 -10.68
C ALA A 93 21.65 31.42 -10.63
N VAL A 94 20.40 31.61 -10.23
CA VAL A 94 19.75 32.91 -10.13
C VAL A 94 20.11 33.56 -8.81
N GLN A 95 20.81 34.70 -8.86
CA GLN A 95 21.15 35.49 -7.68
C GLN A 95 20.19 36.66 -7.50
N SER A 96 19.80 37.32 -8.59
CA SER A 96 18.99 38.54 -8.53
C SER A 96 17.65 38.33 -7.81
N PRO A 97 17.30 39.17 -6.82
CA PRO A 97 16.02 39.07 -6.11
C PRO A 97 14.83 39.41 -7.04
N LEU A 98 15.03 40.32 -8.01
CA LEU A 98 13.99 40.76 -8.96
C LEU A 98 13.53 39.59 -9.84
N ILE A 99 14.48 38.82 -10.41
CA ILE A 99 14.17 37.60 -11.18
C ILE A 99 13.42 36.61 -10.29
N LYS A 100 13.86 36.38 -9.05
CA LYS A 100 13.20 35.44 -8.13
C LYS A 100 11.74 35.81 -7.88
N THR A 101 11.43 37.09 -7.69
CA THR A 101 10.05 37.56 -7.53
C THR A 101 9.20 37.41 -8.79
N GLN A 102 9.78 37.46 -9.99
CA GLN A 102 9.06 37.18 -11.25
C GLN A 102 8.89 35.67 -11.51
N LEU A 103 9.80 34.83 -10.99
CA LEU A 103 9.69 33.37 -11.09
C LEU A 103 8.74 32.74 -10.03
N ASP A 104 8.41 33.45 -8.93
CA ASP A 104 7.42 33.05 -7.92
C ASP A 104 6.08 32.56 -8.55
N PRO A 105 5.43 33.32 -9.47
CA PRO A 105 4.21 32.85 -10.15
C PRO A 105 4.47 31.72 -11.16
N VAL A 106 5.55 31.78 -11.94
CA VAL A 106 5.89 30.77 -12.98
C VAL A 106 5.99 29.37 -12.37
N PHE A 107 6.65 29.24 -11.22
CA PHE A 107 6.83 27.97 -10.52
C PHE A 107 5.85 27.74 -9.37
N ALA A 108 4.72 28.46 -9.34
CA ALA A 108 3.70 28.31 -8.31
C ALA A 108 3.19 26.86 -8.23
N GLY A 109 3.38 26.23 -7.06
CA GLY A 109 3.00 24.84 -6.82
C GLY A 109 3.90 23.78 -7.47
N TYR A 110 5.00 24.16 -8.15
CA TYR A 110 5.95 23.21 -8.71
C TYR A 110 6.75 22.52 -7.60
N ARG A 111 6.71 21.19 -7.53
CA ARG A 111 7.34 20.44 -6.42
C ARG A 111 8.87 20.48 -6.56
N GLY A 112 9.55 20.89 -5.49
CA GLY A 112 11.02 20.93 -5.41
C GLY A 112 11.65 22.28 -5.76
N ILE A 113 10.87 23.24 -6.30
CA ILE A 113 11.33 24.63 -6.50
C ILE A 113 10.85 25.48 -5.32
N ASN A 114 11.75 26.32 -4.81
CA ASN A 114 11.41 27.44 -3.93
C ASN A 114 12.28 28.64 -4.32
N THR A 115 11.67 29.57 -5.04
CA THR A 115 12.27 30.80 -5.58
C THR A 115 12.80 31.74 -4.51
N LYS A 116 12.29 31.66 -3.28
CA LYS A 116 12.74 32.46 -2.12
C LYS A 116 14.08 31.99 -1.53
N LEU A 117 14.65 30.88 -2.01
CA LEU A 117 15.94 30.39 -1.55
C LEU A 117 17.09 31.33 -1.94
N LYS A 118 18.08 31.46 -1.04
CA LYS A 118 19.32 32.21 -1.33
C LYS A 118 20.04 31.65 -2.55
N LYS A 119 20.14 30.32 -2.63
CA LYS A 119 20.65 29.58 -3.79
C LYS A 119 19.49 28.96 -4.57
N LEU A 120 19.12 29.57 -5.69
CA LEU A 120 18.22 29.00 -6.70
C LEU A 120 19.09 28.59 -7.90
N GLU A 121 19.04 27.33 -8.31
CA GLU A 121 19.87 26.78 -9.39
C GLU A 121 19.08 25.78 -10.22
N PHE A 122 19.05 26.00 -11.54
CA PHE A 122 18.44 25.13 -12.54
C PHE A 122 19.53 24.45 -13.37
N ARG A 123 19.26 23.27 -13.91
CA ARG A 123 20.23 22.46 -14.66
C ARG A 123 19.70 22.10 -16.05
N ALA A 124 20.60 21.95 -17.02
CA ALA A 124 20.24 21.45 -18.34
C ALA A 124 19.57 20.05 -18.25
N PRO A 125 18.56 19.75 -19.08
CA PRO A 125 18.00 20.57 -20.17
C PRO A 125 16.88 21.54 -19.73
N PHE A 126 16.92 22.06 -18.49
CA PHE A 126 15.99 23.09 -17.98
C PHE A 126 14.50 22.68 -18.07
N ARG A 127 14.24 21.40 -17.75
CA ARG A 127 12.94 20.74 -17.86
C ARG A 127 11.80 21.52 -17.19
N GLU A 128 12.11 22.20 -16.10
CA GLU A 128 11.14 22.99 -15.34
C GLU A 128 10.61 24.17 -16.16
N PHE A 129 11.46 24.82 -16.95
CA PHE A 129 11.06 25.88 -17.90
C PHE A 129 10.34 25.28 -19.11
N PHE A 130 10.75 24.12 -19.62
CA PHE A 130 10.02 23.40 -20.69
C PHE A 130 8.56 23.15 -20.31
N TYR A 131 8.27 22.73 -19.07
CA TYR A 131 6.89 22.52 -18.60
C TYR A 131 6.11 23.81 -18.27
N ARG A 132 6.81 24.94 -18.13
CA ARG A 132 6.23 26.25 -17.77
C ARG A 132 6.46 27.29 -18.86
N TRP A 133 6.53 26.86 -20.11
CA TRP A 133 7.03 27.74 -21.17
C TRP A 133 6.12 28.93 -21.44
N SER A 134 4.79 28.73 -21.52
CA SER A 134 3.88 29.89 -21.65
C SER A 134 3.85 30.73 -20.37
N GLU A 135 3.84 30.13 -19.18
CA GLU A 135 3.91 30.88 -17.92
C GLU A 135 5.21 31.71 -17.80
N PHE A 136 6.33 31.21 -18.34
CA PHE A 136 7.61 31.92 -18.38
C PHE A 136 7.55 33.09 -19.37
N ILE A 137 7.13 32.87 -20.62
CA ILE A 137 6.96 33.96 -21.60
C ILE A 137 6.03 35.07 -21.05
N GLN A 138 4.88 34.69 -20.48
CA GLN A 138 3.90 35.64 -19.92
C GLN A 138 4.42 36.42 -18.71
N ALA A 139 5.45 35.92 -18.01
CA ALA A 139 6.05 36.59 -16.85
C ALA A 139 7.13 37.62 -17.20
N GLU A 140 7.33 37.93 -18.49
CA GLU A 140 8.20 39.04 -18.91
C GLU A 140 7.64 40.38 -18.37
N PRO A 141 8.43 41.14 -17.57
CA PRO A 141 7.97 42.39 -17.00
C PRO A 141 7.83 43.47 -18.08
N LYS A 142 6.67 44.12 -18.16
CA LYS A 142 6.43 45.22 -19.10
C LYS A 142 7.36 46.40 -18.78
N THR A 143 8.00 46.96 -19.80
CA THR A 143 8.90 48.12 -19.68
C THR A 143 8.12 49.36 -19.20
N GLN A 144 8.57 49.99 -18.12
CA GLN A 144 7.96 51.20 -17.55
C GLN A 144 9.01 52.30 -17.30
N SER A 145 8.55 53.50 -16.96
CA SER A 145 9.38 54.69 -16.80
C SER A 145 10.32 54.70 -15.59
N ASP A 146 10.20 53.75 -14.67
CA ASP A 146 11.02 53.68 -13.45
C ASP A 146 12.32 52.90 -13.69
N GLU A 147 13.47 53.53 -13.39
CA GLU A 147 14.82 52.96 -13.59
C GLU A 147 15.00 51.58 -12.92
N GLN A 148 14.31 51.34 -11.80
CA GLN A 148 14.45 50.13 -11.01
C GLN A 148 13.64 48.93 -11.58
N GLU A 149 12.56 49.21 -12.33
CA GLU A 149 11.84 48.17 -13.09
C GLU A 149 12.60 47.80 -14.38
N ASN A 150 13.29 48.77 -15.01
CA ASN A 150 14.14 48.52 -16.17
C ASN A 150 15.30 47.56 -15.86
N ILE A 151 15.94 47.68 -14.68
CA ILE A 151 16.93 46.69 -14.21
C ILE A 151 16.30 45.29 -14.07
N GLY A 152 15.06 45.22 -13.57
CA GLY A 152 14.31 43.95 -13.48
C GLY A 152 14.04 43.31 -14.84
N HIS A 153 13.66 44.12 -15.83
CA HIS A 153 13.48 43.72 -17.22
C HIS A 153 14.79 43.21 -17.84
N ASP A 154 15.89 43.96 -17.73
CA ASP A 154 17.17 43.56 -18.32
C ASP A 154 17.72 42.27 -17.68
N HIS A 155 17.56 42.13 -16.36
CA HIS A 155 17.87 40.90 -15.63
C HIS A 155 17.02 39.71 -16.09
N TYR A 156 15.73 39.93 -16.33
CA TYR A 156 14.82 38.90 -16.82
C TYR A 156 15.17 38.48 -18.24
N LYS A 157 15.42 39.46 -19.12
CA LYS A 157 15.82 39.24 -20.51
C LYS A 157 17.12 38.44 -20.63
N LEU A 158 18.13 38.73 -19.79
CA LEU A 158 19.34 37.90 -19.73
C LEU A 158 19.05 36.44 -19.37
N LEU A 159 18.10 36.16 -18.45
CA LEU A 159 17.69 34.79 -18.17
C LEU A 159 16.93 34.19 -19.35
N PHE A 160 16.04 34.96 -19.97
CA PHE A 160 15.24 34.53 -21.12
C PHE A 160 16.12 34.15 -22.31
N ASP A 161 17.09 34.97 -22.69
CA ASP A 161 18.00 34.73 -23.81
C ASP A 161 18.82 33.44 -23.60
N ILE A 162 19.28 33.17 -22.37
CA ILE A 162 20.01 31.93 -22.02
C ILE A 162 19.09 30.72 -22.08
N ILE A 163 17.93 30.77 -21.43
CA ILE A 163 17.03 29.61 -21.28
C ILE A 163 16.33 29.29 -22.61
N SER A 164 15.94 30.30 -23.40
CA SER A 164 15.32 30.11 -24.71
C SER A 164 16.25 29.39 -25.70
N THR A 165 17.52 29.77 -25.76
CA THR A 165 18.54 29.13 -26.62
C THR A 165 18.64 27.62 -26.39
N GLU A 166 18.45 27.15 -25.15
CA GLU A 166 18.55 25.73 -24.79
C GLU A 166 17.18 25.01 -24.84
N VAL A 167 16.09 25.68 -24.45
CA VAL A 167 14.76 25.06 -24.31
C VAL A 167 13.97 25.06 -25.63
N GLN A 168 14.13 26.05 -26.50
CA GLN A 168 13.40 26.10 -27.78
C GLN A 168 13.68 24.89 -28.69
N PRO A 169 14.93 24.44 -28.91
CA PRO A 169 15.20 23.23 -29.71
C PRO A 169 14.53 21.98 -29.12
N HIS A 170 14.48 21.87 -27.78
CA HIS A 170 13.79 20.77 -27.11
C HIS A 170 12.25 20.85 -27.28
N ILE A 171 11.66 22.04 -27.31
CA ILE A 171 10.24 22.26 -27.60
C ILE A 171 9.91 21.89 -29.05
N GLU A 172 10.72 22.32 -30.01
CA GLU A 172 10.54 21.99 -31.42
C GLU A 172 10.65 20.48 -31.68
N GLN A 173 11.72 19.84 -31.17
CA GLN A 173 11.93 18.40 -31.37
C GLN A 173 10.88 17.54 -30.65
N ALA A 174 10.50 17.88 -29.41
CA ALA A 174 9.40 17.20 -28.74
C ALA A 174 8.06 17.44 -29.45
N GLY A 175 7.85 18.63 -30.02
CA GLY A 175 6.66 18.99 -30.78
C GLY A 175 6.49 18.16 -32.06
N ASP A 176 7.57 17.95 -32.81
CA ASP A 176 7.58 17.10 -34.01
C ASP A 176 7.31 15.63 -33.66
N LEU A 177 8.02 15.08 -32.68
CA LEU A 177 7.82 13.70 -32.20
C LEU A 177 6.36 13.46 -31.79
N LEU A 178 5.82 14.34 -30.93
CA LEU A 178 4.43 14.27 -30.47
C LEU A 178 3.41 14.42 -31.60
N SER A 179 3.67 15.27 -32.59
CA SER A 179 2.78 15.47 -33.75
C SER A 179 2.67 14.20 -34.61
N ASN A 180 3.73 13.38 -34.61
CA ASN A 180 3.79 12.08 -35.28
C ASN A 180 3.35 10.90 -34.36
N ASN A 181 2.87 11.18 -33.13
CA ASN A 181 2.49 10.19 -32.10
C ASN A 181 3.60 9.21 -31.68
N VAL A 182 4.86 9.61 -31.86
CA VAL A 182 6.05 8.82 -31.47
C VAL A 182 6.88 9.59 -30.44
N ILE A 183 7.84 8.91 -29.82
CA ILE A 183 8.81 9.52 -28.91
C ILE A 183 10.15 8.77 -29.00
N SER A 184 11.27 9.46 -28.86
CA SER A 184 12.59 8.84 -28.68
C SER A 184 12.93 8.69 -27.20
N PHE A 185 13.82 7.77 -26.84
CA PHE A 185 14.13 7.50 -25.43
C PHE A 185 14.64 8.76 -24.68
N ASP A 186 15.48 9.57 -25.34
CA ASP A 186 16.03 10.82 -24.77
C ASP A 186 14.99 11.90 -24.50
N TYR A 187 13.82 11.83 -25.14
CA TYR A 187 12.71 12.77 -24.97
C TYR A 187 11.55 12.22 -24.15
N VAL A 188 11.63 10.98 -23.64
CA VAL A 188 10.60 10.41 -22.76
C VAL A 188 10.28 11.34 -21.59
N TRP A 189 11.27 12.05 -21.03
CA TRP A 189 11.02 13.02 -19.96
C TRP A 189 10.00 14.09 -20.32
N ALA A 190 9.97 14.57 -21.57
CA ALA A 190 9.10 15.66 -22.01
C ALA A 190 7.60 15.34 -21.82
N LEU A 191 7.22 14.06 -21.82
CA LEU A 191 5.85 13.59 -21.57
C LEU A 191 5.40 13.77 -20.10
N PHE A 192 6.35 13.87 -19.16
CA PHE A 192 6.13 13.59 -17.75
C PHE A 192 6.38 14.80 -16.84
N GLU A 193 5.47 15.79 -16.90
CA GLU A 193 5.48 16.93 -15.97
C GLU A 193 5.21 16.51 -14.51
N PRO A 194 6.09 16.84 -13.54
CA PRO A 194 5.85 16.65 -12.12
C PRO A 194 4.54 17.28 -11.62
N GLY A 195 3.77 16.53 -10.83
CA GLY A 195 2.46 16.95 -10.34
C GLY A 195 1.28 16.60 -11.23
N THR A 196 1.50 15.96 -12.39
CA THR A 196 0.43 15.43 -13.25
C THR A 196 0.05 13.99 -12.92
N GLU A 197 -1.10 13.54 -13.42
CA GLU A 197 -1.58 12.16 -13.26
C GLU A 197 -1.00 11.24 -14.35
N VAL A 198 -0.42 10.12 -13.92
CA VAL A 198 0.21 9.09 -14.76
C VAL A 198 -0.56 7.77 -14.65
N TYR A 199 -0.78 7.10 -15.78
CA TYR A 199 -1.40 5.80 -15.91
C TYR A 199 -0.34 4.71 -16.13
N SER A 200 -0.53 3.56 -15.49
CA SER A 200 0.17 2.31 -15.84
C SER A 200 -0.69 1.11 -15.46
N HIS A 201 -0.45 -0.02 -16.13
CA HIS A 201 -1.11 -1.29 -15.85
C HIS A 201 -0.13 -2.22 -15.13
N VAL A 202 -0.34 -2.47 -13.83
CA VAL A 202 0.61 -3.16 -12.95
C VAL A 202 -0.10 -4.27 -12.16
N ASP A 203 0.51 -5.45 -12.10
CA ASP A 203 -0.01 -6.66 -11.41
C ASP A 203 -1.41 -7.14 -11.86
N GLY A 204 -1.84 -6.73 -13.06
CA GLY A 204 -3.18 -6.99 -13.61
C GLY A 204 -4.21 -5.88 -13.35
N HIS A 205 -3.80 -4.77 -12.73
CA HIS A 205 -4.68 -3.66 -12.37
C HIS A 205 -4.33 -2.38 -13.11
N ASP A 206 -5.37 -1.73 -13.65
CA ASP A 206 -5.28 -0.32 -14.04
C ASP A 206 -5.08 0.55 -12.78
N ARG A 207 -4.11 1.47 -12.85
CA ARG A 207 -3.75 2.38 -11.76
C ARG A 207 -3.45 3.77 -12.28
N LEU A 208 -3.89 4.76 -11.50
CA LEU A 208 -3.44 6.14 -11.64
C LEU A 208 -2.55 6.51 -10.45
N TYR A 209 -1.54 7.32 -10.73
CA TYR A 209 -0.57 7.82 -9.77
C TYR A 209 -0.38 9.32 -9.98
N LEU A 210 0.04 10.04 -8.95
CA LEU A 210 0.55 11.41 -9.10
C LEU A 210 2.07 11.36 -9.27
N LEU A 211 2.60 12.01 -10.30
CA LEU A 211 4.04 12.04 -10.56
C LEU A 211 4.77 12.97 -9.58
N ASN A 212 5.82 12.48 -8.93
CA ASN A 212 6.76 13.30 -8.16
C ASN A 212 7.87 13.87 -9.04
N GLY A 213 8.35 13.08 -10.02
CA GLY A 213 9.38 13.46 -10.99
C GLY A 213 10.04 12.24 -11.66
N GLY A 214 10.80 12.46 -12.74
CA GLY A 214 11.46 11.41 -13.51
C GLY A 214 12.94 11.67 -13.78
N THR A 215 13.76 10.62 -13.70
CA THR A 215 15.23 10.69 -13.92
C THR A 215 15.71 9.53 -14.78
N TYR A 216 16.66 9.79 -15.68
CA TYR A 216 17.41 8.72 -16.36
C TYR A 216 18.39 8.08 -15.37
N GLN A 217 18.46 6.76 -15.41
CA GLN A 217 19.33 5.96 -14.54
C GLN A 217 19.93 4.82 -15.36
N GLU A 218 21.22 4.56 -15.16
CA GLU A 218 21.91 3.42 -15.76
C GLU A 218 22.01 2.30 -14.70
N LEU A 219 21.49 1.12 -15.03
CA LEU A 219 21.53 -0.04 -14.16
C LEU A 219 22.84 -0.83 -14.34
N PRO A 220 23.26 -1.61 -13.33
CA PRO A 220 24.40 -2.53 -13.47
C PRO A 220 24.22 -3.43 -14.70
N GLY A 221 25.16 -3.35 -15.65
CA GLY A 221 25.06 -4.00 -16.95
C GLY A 221 24.84 -3.06 -18.14
N GLY A 222 24.77 -1.74 -17.92
CA GLY A 222 24.71 -0.72 -18.98
C GLY A 222 23.30 -0.45 -19.52
N VAL A 223 22.27 -1.06 -18.93
CA VAL A 223 20.87 -0.86 -19.34
C VAL A 223 20.38 0.48 -18.81
N LYS A 224 20.02 1.42 -19.70
CA LYS A 224 19.39 2.68 -19.27
C LYS A 224 17.89 2.48 -19.04
N ILE A 225 17.36 3.22 -18.07
CA ILE A 225 15.93 3.33 -17.79
C ILE A 225 15.56 4.78 -17.51
N PHE A 226 14.32 5.15 -17.82
CA PHE A 226 13.70 6.35 -17.27
C PHE A 226 12.84 5.97 -16.06
N ASN A 227 13.32 6.32 -14.86
CA ASN A 227 12.69 6.00 -13.58
C ASN A 227 11.78 7.15 -13.14
N LEU A 228 10.49 6.87 -13.03
CA LEU A 228 9.41 7.77 -12.63
C LEU A 228 9.03 7.52 -11.17
N SER A 229 9.42 8.44 -10.28
CA SER A 229 8.96 8.44 -8.89
C SER A 229 7.50 8.91 -8.84
N CYS A 230 6.61 8.03 -8.41
CA CYS A 230 5.17 8.27 -8.40
C CYS A 230 4.59 8.02 -7.01
N ARG A 231 3.51 8.71 -6.64
CA ARG A 231 2.78 8.46 -5.38
C ARG A 231 1.33 8.06 -5.62
N TYR A 232 0.82 7.20 -4.76
CA TYR A 232 -0.57 6.75 -4.72
C TYR A 232 -1.07 6.72 -3.27
N ILE A 233 -2.38 6.61 -3.08
CA ILE A 233 -3.02 6.64 -1.76
C ILE A 233 -3.16 5.22 -1.21
N ASP A 234 -2.75 5.04 0.03
CA ASP A 234 -2.78 3.79 0.77
C ASP A 234 -3.26 4.03 2.22
N THR A 235 -3.49 2.95 2.97
CA THR A 235 -3.89 3.00 4.39
C THR A 235 -3.02 2.10 5.26
N ASP A 236 -2.81 2.55 6.49
CA ASP A 236 -2.25 1.77 7.61
C ASP A 236 -3.34 1.06 8.44
N GLY A 237 -4.62 1.35 8.17
CA GLY A 237 -5.78 0.89 8.92
C GLY A 237 -6.55 2.03 9.59
N ASP A 238 -5.85 3.04 10.10
CA ASP A 238 -6.40 4.12 10.93
C ASP A 238 -6.38 5.48 10.20
N THR A 239 -5.43 5.66 9.28
CA THR A 239 -5.24 6.87 8.47
C THR A 239 -5.12 6.55 6.98
N PHE A 240 -5.24 7.58 6.14
CA PHE A 240 -4.88 7.52 4.73
C PHE A 240 -3.68 8.43 4.49
N GLY A 241 -2.80 8.02 3.60
CA GLY A 241 -1.64 8.83 3.21
C GLY A 241 -1.05 8.37 1.90
N TYR A 242 -0.07 9.13 1.42
CA TYR A 242 0.65 8.80 0.21
C TYR A 242 1.71 7.73 0.48
N ARG A 243 1.85 6.81 -0.48
CA ARG A 243 2.96 5.87 -0.59
C ARG A 243 3.67 6.11 -1.91
N THR A 244 4.99 6.32 -1.85
CA THR A 244 5.83 6.48 -3.04
C THR A 244 6.24 5.12 -3.61
N THR A 245 6.32 5.04 -4.94
CA THR A 245 6.79 3.90 -5.72
C THR A 245 7.54 4.38 -6.97
N SER A 246 8.20 3.47 -7.68
CA SER A 246 8.91 3.74 -8.91
C SER A 246 8.31 2.93 -10.05
N LEU A 247 8.03 3.61 -11.15
CA LEU A 247 7.73 2.99 -12.45
C LEU A 247 8.94 3.21 -13.36
N ALA A 248 9.20 2.31 -14.30
CA ALA A 248 10.35 2.40 -15.20
C ALA A 248 9.94 2.17 -16.65
N ILE A 249 10.42 3.04 -17.53
CA ILE A 249 10.42 2.85 -18.99
C ILE A 249 11.83 2.40 -19.37
N GLY A 250 11.96 1.26 -20.06
CA GLY A 250 13.25 0.76 -20.54
C GLY A 250 13.76 1.56 -21.73
N GLU A 251 15.08 1.53 -21.96
CA GLU A 251 15.69 2.02 -23.20
C GLU A 251 15.15 1.26 -24.42
N PHE A 252 14.90 2.01 -25.49
CA PHE A 252 14.46 1.51 -26.80
C PHE A 252 15.17 2.30 -27.90
N GLU A 253 15.41 1.65 -29.04
CA GLU A 253 16.15 2.25 -30.15
C GLU A 253 15.27 3.18 -30.99
N ASN A 254 15.85 4.28 -31.48
CA ASN A 254 15.21 5.25 -32.37
C ASN A 254 13.95 5.90 -31.76
N VAL A 255 12.76 5.57 -32.28
CA VAL A 255 11.47 6.12 -31.86
C VAL A 255 10.46 4.99 -31.69
N GLN A 256 9.59 5.12 -30.68
CA GLN A 256 8.52 4.18 -30.39
C GLN A 256 7.16 4.92 -30.39
N PRO A 257 6.06 4.30 -30.86
CA PRO A 257 4.72 4.85 -30.70
C PRO A 257 4.40 5.09 -29.22
N ILE A 258 3.90 6.28 -28.89
CA ILE A 258 3.67 6.67 -27.48
C ILE A 258 2.72 5.69 -26.80
N SER A 259 1.71 5.18 -27.52
CA SER A 259 0.72 4.20 -27.04
C SER A 259 1.30 2.85 -26.60
N GLU A 260 2.53 2.51 -27.00
CA GLU A 260 3.20 1.26 -26.65
C GLU A 260 4.02 1.36 -25.34
N LEU A 261 4.17 2.55 -24.78
CA LEU A 261 4.84 2.71 -23.48
C LEU A 261 4.02 2.05 -22.36
N ASN A 262 4.72 1.35 -21.47
CA ASN A 262 4.14 0.71 -20.28
C ASN A 262 3.66 1.72 -19.21
N VAL A 263 4.06 2.98 -19.34
CA VAL A 263 3.67 4.10 -18.49
C VAL A 263 3.32 5.28 -19.38
N LEU A 264 2.17 5.91 -19.14
CA LEU A 264 1.64 7.00 -19.97
C LEU A 264 1.19 8.17 -19.09
N PRO A 265 1.35 9.43 -19.54
CA PRO A 265 0.54 10.52 -19.03
C PRO A 265 -0.93 10.14 -19.17
N SER A 266 -1.72 10.25 -18.10
CA SER A 266 -3.10 9.74 -18.06
C SER A 266 -3.97 10.24 -19.22
N HIS A 267 -3.75 11.48 -19.65
CA HIS A 267 -4.49 12.16 -20.71
C HIS A 267 -4.16 11.67 -22.13
N LEU A 268 -3.13 10.84 -22.32
CA LEU A 268 -2.79 10.19 -23.60
C LEU A 268 -3.38 8.77 -23.71
N LYS A 269 -4.01 8.24 -22.65
CA LYS A 269 -4.71 6.96 -22.68
C LYS A 269 -6.12 7.15 -23.27
N PRO A 270 -6.50 6.49 -24.38
CA PRO A 270 -7.79 6.74 -25.04
C PRO A 270 -9.01 6.55 -24.13
N ASP A 271 -9.04 5.48 -23.33
CA ASP A 271 -10.17 5.13 -22.46
C ASP A 271 -10.08 5.73 -21.04
N ILE A 272 -9.32 6.82 -20.85
CA ILE A 272 -8.99 7.35 -19.51
C ILE A 272 -10.21 7.69 -18.66
N GLU A 273 -11.30 8.19 -19.26
CA GLU A 273 -12.53 8.54 -18.54
C GLU A 273 -13.24 7.29 -18.00
N SER A 274 -13.35 6.24 -18.83
CA SER A 274 -13.91 4.95 -18.42
C SER A 274 -13.05 4.32 -17.32
N ILE A 275 -11.72 4.29 -17.51
CA ILE A 275 -10.77 3.81 -16.50
C ILE A 275 -10.97 4.59 -15.20
N ARG A 276 -10.90 5.93 -15.23
CA ARG A 276 -11.06 6.79 -14.04
C ARG A 276 -12.38 6.50 -13.31
N SER A 277 -13.50 6.34 -14.02
CA SER A 277 -14.78 6.03 -13.36
C SER A 277 -14.74 4.70 -12.59
N ARG A 278 -14.14 3.64 -13.16
CA ARG A 278 -13.97 2.36 -12.45
C ARG A 278 -13.02 2.51 -11.25
N LEU A 279 -11.96 3.31 -11.38
CA LEU A 279 -11.03 3.60 -10.29
C LEU A 279 -11.69 4.43 -9.17
N GLU A 280 -12.62 5.34 -9.49
CA GLU A 280 -13.42 6.05 -8.48
C GLU A 280 -14.30 5.09 -7.67
N GLU A 281 -14.97 4.13 -8.32
CA GLU A 281 -15.78 3.11 -7.63
C GLU A 281 -14.92 2.20 -6.74
N ARG A 282 -13.79 1.71 -7.27
CA ARG A 282 -12.83 0.91 -6.49
C ARG A 282 -12.25 1.70 -5.32
N GLY A 283 -11.92 2.98 -5.52
CA GLY A 283 -11.44 3.86 -4.45
C GLY A 283 -12.47 4.13 -3.35
N ARG A 284 -13.77 4.19 -3.69
CA ARG A 284 -14.84 4.23 -2.67
C ARG A 284 -14.91 2.94 -1.86
N LYS A 285 -14.82 1.76 -2.50
CA LYS A 285 -14.73 0.47 -1.79
C LYS A 285 -13.51 0.41 -0.88
N PHE A 286 -12.34 0.82 -1.37
CA PHE A 286 -11.10 0.92 -0.59
C PHE A 286 -11.27 1.81 0.64
N ALA A 287 -11.86 3.00 0.46
CA ALA A 287 -12.11 3.93 1.56
C ALA A 287 -13.10 3.36 2.60
N ALA A 288 -14.13 2.65 2.16
CA ALA A 288 -15.10 1.99 3.03
C ALA A 288 -14.52 0.79 3.81
N LEU A 289 -13.40 0.21 3.36
CA LEU A 289 -12.68 -0.88 4.02
C LEU A 289 -11.62 -0.40 5.04
N LYS A 290 -11.58 0.90 5.35
CA LYS A 290 -10.77 1.46 6.45
C LYS A 290 -11.17 0.86 7.80
N GLY A 291 -10.19 0.60 8.67
CA GLY A 291 -10.37 -0.06 9.96
C GLY A 291 -10.37 -1.59 9.85
N PHE A 292 -11.26 -2.24 10.61
CA PHE A 292 -11.43 -3.69 10.66
C PHE A 292 -12.77 -4.10 10.04
N HIS A 293 -12.74 -5.06 9.11
CA HIS A 293 -13.95 -5.57 8.43
C HIS A 293 -13.90 -7.09 8.25
N TYR A 294 -14.98 -7.79 8.61
CA TYR A 294 -15.17 -9.20 8.27
C TYR A 294 -15.96 -9.32 6.95
N LYS A 295 -15.38 -9.95 5.93
CA LYS A 295 -15.88 -9.97 4.55
C LYS A 295 -15.72 -11.35 3.90
N SER A 296 -16.35 -11.54 2.75
CA SER A 296 -16.18 -12.71 1.88
C SER A 296 -15.25 -12.38 0.70
N TYR A 297 -14.51 -13.39 0.24
CA TYR A 297 -13.56 -13.27 -0.86
C TYR A 297 -13.51 -14.55 -1.70
N SER A 298 -13.73 -14.41 -3.00
CA SER A 298 -13.60 -15.50 -3.98
C SER A 298 -12.82 -15.00 -5.17
N GLY A 299 -11.54 -15.37 -5.28
CA GLY A 299 -10.61 -14.69 -6.17
C GLY A 299 -9.15 -15.05 -5.97
N ALA A 300 -8.29 -14.42 -6.77
CA ALA A 300 -6.85 -14.52 -6.67
C ALA A 300 -6.29 -13.45 -5.71
N TYR A 301 -5.40 -13.85 -4.80
CA TYR A 301 -4.76 -12.96 -3.80
C TYR A 301 -3.23 -13.10 -3.88
N ASP A 302 -2.52 -12.06 -3.44
CA ASP A 302 -1.05 -12.06 -3.42
C ASP A 302 -0.51 -12.28 -1.99
N LEU A 303 0.31 -13.33 -1.82
CA LEU A 303 1.02 -13.58 -0.57
C LEU A 303 1.90 -12.40 -0.20
N HIS A 304 1.92 -12.02 1.08
CA HIS A 304 2.85 -10.98 1.55
C HIS A 304 4.32 -11.45 1.48
N ARG A 305 4.58 -12.71 1.84
CA ARG A 305 5.92 -13.34 1.80
C ARG A 305 5.83 -14.72 1.15
N PRO A 306 5.83 -14.82 -0.20
CA PRO A 306 5.90 -16.11 -0.87
C PRO A 306 7.18 -16.85 -0.48
N SER A 307 7.08 -18.16 -0.23
CA SER A 307 8.24 -19.02 -0.06
C SER A 307 9.10 -19.02 -1.33
N TYR A 308 10.40 -19.30 -1.19
CA TYR A 308 11.32 -19.30 -2.33
C TYR A 308 10.85 -20.26 -3.45
N GLY A 309 10.64 -19.74 -4.65
CA GLY A 309 10.13 -20.48 -5.81
C GLY A 309 8.60 -20.70 -5.84
N ALA A 310 7.85 -20.30 -4.81
CA ALA A 310 6.39 -20.39 -4.81
C ALA A 310 5.74 -19.28 -5.65
N PRO A 311 4.60 -19.54 -6.32
CA PRO A 311 3.85 -18.49 -7.01
C PRO A 311 3.34 -17.46 -6.01
N ARG A 312 3.63 -16.18 -6.28
CA ARG A 312 3.20 -15.04 -5.45
C ARG A 312 1.68 -14.91 -5.37
N LYS A 313 1.00 -15.19 -6.47
CA LYS A 313 -0.45 -15.12 -6.63
C LYS A 313 -1.05 -16.51 -6.44
N GLN A 314 -1.99 -16.64 -5.50
CA GLN A 314 -2.74 -17.85 -5.19
C GLN A 314 -4.24 -17.61 -5.34
N TYR A 315 -5.06 -18.64 -5.19
CA TYR A 315 -6.51 -18.55 -5.39
C TYR A 315 -7.29 -19.18 -4.23
N VAL A 316 -8.35 -18.50 -3.79
CA VAL A 316 -9.33 -19.05 -2.84
C VAL A 316 -10.74 -18.92 -3.40
N ALA A 317 -11.47 -20.04 -3.40
CA ALA A 317 -12.92 -20.04 -3.56
C ALA A 317 -13.58 -19.93 -2.17
N ASP A 318 -14.55 -19.02 -2.09
CA ASP A 318 -15.50 -18.80 -0.99
C ASP A 318 -14.80 -18.74 0.38
N GLY A 319 -13.76 -17.91 0.45
CA GLY A 319 -13.01 -17.62 1.65
C GLY A 319 -13.72 -16.59 2.52
N ARG A 320 -13.74 -16.84 3.84
CA ARG A 320 -14.00 -15.81 4.85
C ARG A 320 -12.67 -15.08 5.13
N ILE A 321 -12.68 -13.75 5.11
CA ILE A 321 -11.49 -12.91 5.26
C ILE A 321 -11.71 -11.79 6.26
N VAL A 322 -10.64 -11.36 6.91
CA VAL A 322 -10.62 -10.17 7.75
C VAL A 322 -9.73 -9.12 7.08
N VAL A 323 -10.29 -7.97 6.71
CA VAL A 323 -9.49 -6.80 6.31
C VAL A 323 -9.09 -6.07 7.60
N ASP A 324 -7.78 -5.96 7.84
CA ASP A 324 -7.21 -5.33 9.04
C ASP A 324 -5.76 -4.92 8.74
N CYS A 325 -5.61 -3.73 8.15
CA CYS A 325 -4.30 -3.21 7.76
C CYS A 325 -3.40 -2.91 8.98
N SER A 326 -3.97 -2.54 10.13
CA SER A 326 -3.18 -2.17 11.32
C SER A 326 -2.58 -3.40 12.00
N SER A 327 -3.32 -4.50 12.11
CA SER A 327 -2.74 -5.78 12.53
C SER A 327 -1.76 -6.35 11.50
N PHE A 328 -2.06 -6.22 10.20
CA PHE A 328 -1.13 -6.65 9.16
C PHE A 328 0.24 -5.97 9.32
N LEU A 329 0.26 -4.66 9.56
CA LEU A 329 1.50 -3.92 9.83
C LEU A 329 2.15 -4.32 11.16
N LYS A 330 1.38 -4.53 12.23
CA LYS A 330 1.92 -5.00 13.54
C LYS A 330 2.66 -6.34 13.42
N TYR A 331 2.12 -7.33 12.69
CA TYR A 331 2.70 -8.68 12.63
C TYR A 331 3.66 -8.91 11.46
N ASN A 332 3.53 -8.15 10.36
CA ASN A 332 4.33 -8.37 9.15
C ASN A 332 5.21 -7.18 8.74
N GLY A 333 5.00 -6.02 9.37
CA GLY A 333 5.80 -4.82 9.11
C GLY A 333 7.26 -5.04 9.47
N GLY A 334 8.13 -4.91 8.47
CA GLY A 334 9.43 -4.28 8.72
C GLY A 334 9.25 -2.77 8.89
N PRO A 335 10.30 -1.95 8.69
CA PRO A 335 10.16 -0.50 8.52
C PRO A 335 9.54 -0.14 7.16
N LEU A 336 8.36 -0.70 6.86
CA LEU A 336 7.48 -0.25 5.79
C LEU A 336 7.01 1.15 6.19
N GLY A 337 7.67 2.16 5.60
CA GLY A 337 7.63 3.54 6.08
C GLY A 337 6.23 4.07 6.36
N GLN A 338 6.19 4.90 7.41
CA GLN A 338 5.07 5.77 7.74
C GLN A 338 4.53 6.43 6.46
N LEU A 339 3.20 6.42 6.29
CA LEU A 339 2.60 7.04 5.12
C LEU A 339 2.89 8.55 5.14
N ASP A 340 3.29 9.08 3.98
CA ASP A 340 3.43 10.53 3.81
C ASP A 340 2.04 11.16 4.03
N PRO A 341 1.89 12.22 4.84
CA PRO A 341 0.60 12.88 5.01
C PRO A 341 -0.01 13.30 3.67
N LEU A 342 -1.33 13.21 3.56
CA LEU A 342 -2.03 13.85 2.44
C LEU A 342 -1.74 15.36 2.44
N ASP A 343 -1.66 15.95 1.24
CA ASP A 343 -1.19 17.33 1.06
C ASP A 343 -2.03 18.31 1.89
N GLN A 344 -1.39 18.99 2.85
CA GLN A 344 -2.05 19.95 3.71
C GLN A 344 -2.45 21.24 2.94
N PRO A 345 -3.44 22.00 3.47
CA PRO A 345 -3.75 23.34 2.98
C PRO A 345 -2.52 24.25 2.91
N VAL A 346 -2.39 24.96 1.78
CA VAL A 346 -1.51 26.13 1.72
C VAL A 346 -2.20 27.26 2.49
N THR A 347 -1.45 28.04 3.27
CA THR A 347 -1.99 29.17 4.04
C THR A 347 -2.64 30.23 3.16
N SER A 348 -3.64 30.92 3.72
CA SER A 348 -4.49 31.90 3.02
C SER A 348 -3.73 33.05 2.34
N GLU A 349 -2.54 33.42 2.81
CA GLU A 349 -1.67 34.44 2.18
C GLU A 349 -1.17 34.06 0.78
N HIS A 350 -0.95 32.78 0.49
CA HIS A 350 -0.63 32.35 -0.88
C HIS A 350 -1.89 32.26 -1.75
N LEU A 351 -3.03 31.93 -1.14
CA LEU A 351 -4.31 31.78 -1.84
C LEU A 351 -4.89 33.12 -2.31
N SER A 352 -4.69 34.23 -1.59
CA SER A 352 -5.09 35.56 -2.07
C SER A 352 -4.28 35.99 -3.30
N ARG A 353 -2.97 35.67 -3.36
CA ARG A 353 -2.15 35.87 -4.57
C ARG A 353 -2.55 34.94 -5.71
N LEU A 354 -2.81 33.66 -5.45
CA LEU A 354 -3.30 32.71 -6.47
C LEU A 354 -4.71 33.04 -6.99
N SER A 355 -5.59 33.58 -6.14
CA SER A 355 -6.93 34.03 -6.52
C SER A 355 -6.89 35.27 -7.41
N LEU A 356 -6.01 36.22 -7.12
CA LEU A 356 -5.74 37.37 -8.00
C LEU A 356 -5.08 36.98 -9.33
N LEU A 357 -4.49 35.78 -9.41
CA LEU A 357 -3.83 35.22 -10.60
C LEU A 357 -4.65 34.10 -11.29
N THR A 358 -5.88 33.84 -10.84
CA THR A 358 -6.82 32.91 -11.52
C THR A 358 -8.01 33.63 -12.14
N GLY A 359 -8.12 34.94 -11.93
CA GLY A 359 -8.87 35.85 -12.80
C GLY A 359 -8.07 36.22 -14.05
N ILE A 360 -7.53 35.23 -14.75
CA ILE A 360 -6.99 35.40 -16.10
C ILE A 360 -8.19 35.25 -17.03
N ASP A 361 -8.64 36.37 -17.60
CA ASP A 361 -9.63 36.40 -18.69
C ASP A 361 -9.15 35.60 -19.90
N ASP A 362 -10.07 35.29 -20.83
CA ASP A 362 -9.88 34.52 -22.09
C ASP A 362 -8.78 35.04 -23.06
N SER A 363 -7.94 35.97 -22.62
CA SER A 363 -6.73 36.49 -23.28
C SER A 363 -5.52 35.54 -23.35
N ASP A 364 -5.61 34.34 -22.79
CA ASP A 364 -4.52 33.35 -22.72
C ASP A 364 -4.08 32.77 -24.08
N GLU A 365 -4.73 33.13 -25.19
CA GLU A 365 -4.51 32.52 -26.50
C GLU A 365 -3.21 32.93 -27.21
N GLU A 366 -2.65 34.12 -26.94
CA GLU A 366 -1.50 34.65 -27.71
C GLU A 366 -0.17 33.94 -27.39
N ALA A 367 0.17 33.76 -26.10
CA ALA A 367 1.45 33.13 -25.71
C ALA A 367 1.47 31.62 -26.02
N ASP A 368 0.34 30.95 -25.85
CA ASP A 368 0.15 29.54 -26.19
C ASP A 368 0.17 29.29 -27.73
N MET A 369 0.07 30.33 -28.57
CA MET A 369 0.11 30.21 -30.04
C MET A 369 1.50 29.83 -30.59
N PHE A 370 2.56 30.14 -29.84
CA PHE A 370 3.95 29.86 -30.22
C PHE A 370 4.43 28.44 -29.83
N LEU A 371 3.59 27.66 -29.14
CA LEU A 371 3.89 26.26 -28.81
C LEU A 371 3.36 25.30 -29.88
N PRO A 372 4.10 24.22 -30.23
CA PRO A 372 3.57 23.12 -31.01
C PRO A 372 2.26 22.60 -30.40
N PRO A 373 1.19 22.34 -31.19
CA PRO A 373 -0.13 22.01 -30.66
C PRO A 373 -0.16 20.87 -29.62
N PRO A 374 0.61 19.78 -29.74
CA PRO A 374 0.65 18.73 -28.71
C PRO A 374 1.22 19.23 -27.37
N ILE A 375 2.25 20.07 -27.39
CA ILE A 375 2.88 20.64 -26.18
C ILE A 375 1.92 21.62 -25.52
N ARG A 376 1.25 22.48 -26.31
CA ARG A 376 0.19 23.37 -25.81
C ARG A 376 -0.89 22.58 -25.06
N MET A 377 -1.45 21.54 -25.69
CA MET A 377 -2.49 20.70 -25.06
C MET A 377 -1.99 20.02 -23.78
N MET A 378 -0.73 19.57 -23.75
CA MET A 378 -0.13 18.94 -22.58
C MET A 378 0.03 19.93 -21.42
N GLN A 379 0.58 21.13 -21.66
CA GLN A 379 0.72 22.17 -20.64
C GLN A 379 -0.64 22.66 -20.12
N GLN A 380 -1.63 22.87 -21.00
CA GLN A 380 -3.00 23.23 -20.61
C GLN A 380 -3.67 22.16 -19.74
N ARG A 381 -3.55 20.88 -20.10
CA ARG A 381 -4.06 19.76 -19.28
C ARG A 381 -3.35 19.68 -17.94
N ALA A 382 -2.05 19.95 -17.89
CA ALA A 382 -1.31 20.02 -16.64
C ALA A 382 -1.78 21.21 -15.77
N ARG A 383 -2.03 22.41 -16.34
CA ARG A 383 -2.63 23.56 -15.64
C ARG A 383 -3.96 23.16 -14.97
N GLN A 384 -4.87 22.52 -15.71
CA GLN A 384 -6.15 22.03 -15.20
C GLN A 384 -5.99 21.01 -14.06
N MET A 385 -5.06 20.04 -14.19
CA MET A 385 -4.76 19.09 -13.10
C MET A 385 -4.23 19.80 -11.86
N ARG A 386 -3.30 20.76 -12.00
CA ARG A 386 -2.75 21.54 -10.88
C ARG A 386 -3.84 22.34 -10.15
N GLN A 387 -4.73 22.99 -10.88
CA GLN A 387 -5.88 23.71 -10.32
C GLN A 387 -6.78 22.75 -9.52
N ARG A 388 -7.14 21.59 -10.10
CA ARG A 388 -7.96 20.55 -9.45
C ARG A 388 -7.37 20.04 -8.14
N PHE A 389 -6.06 19.77 -8.08
CA PHE A 389 -5.42 19.34 -6.83
C PHE A 389 -5.20 20.49 -5.83
N ASN A 390 -5.06 21.73 -6.28
CA ASN A 390 -4.97 22.90 -5.39
C ASN A 390 -6.32 23.30 -4.77
N SER A 391 -7.47 23.09 -5.45
CA SER A 391 -8.80 23.32 -4.86
C SER A 391 -9.13 22.35 -3.71
N LEU A 392 -8.54 21.15 -3.71
CA LEU A 392 -8.67 20.19 -2.60
C LEU A 392 -7.93 20.66 -1.35
N ARG A 393 -6.80 21.36 -1.52
CA ARG A 393 -6.03 21.95 -0.42
C ARG A 393 -6.78 23.10 0.26
N THR A 394 -7.80 23.70 -0.37
CA THR A 394 -8.52 24.85 0.19
C THR A 394 -9.65 24.47 1.15
N GLN A 395 -10.14 23.22 1.08
CA GLN A 395 -11.25 22.75 1.93
C GLN A 395 -10.71 22.31 3.30
N SER A 396 -10.91 23.18 4.29
CA SER A 396 -10.38 23.00 5.64
C SER A 396 -11.13 21.92 6.44
N LYS A 397 -10.36 21.19 7.28
CA LYS A 397 -10.78 20.09 8.17
C LYS A 397 -11.31 18.79 7.53
N VAL A 398 -10.42 17.95 6.98
CA VAL A 398 -10.59 16.49 7.11
C VAL A 398 -9.21 15.79 7.16
N SER A 399 -8.88 15.11 8.27
CA SER A 399 -7.71 14.19 8.34
C SER A 399 -8.12 12.71 8.37
N GLU A 400 -9.40 12.40 8.16
CA GLU A 400 -9.95 11.05 8.41
C GLU A 400 -10.60 10.36 7.19
N SER A 401 -11.05 11.11 6.17
CA SER A 401 -11.73 10.56 4.99
C SER A 401 -11.20 11.14 3.68
N LEU A 402 -11.45 10.43 2.57
CA LEU A 402 -10.97 10.76 1.23
C LEU A 402 -12.05 11.48 0.41
N PHE A 403 -11.65 12.56 -0.26
CA PHE A 403 -12.45 13.28 -1.26
C PHE A 403 -12.58 12.50 -2.57
N LYS A 404 -13.51 12.90 -3.44
CA LYS A 404 -13.82 12.19 -4.70
C LYS A 404 -12.59 12.04 -5.61
N GLU A 405 -11.78 13.09 -5.65
CA GLU A 405 -10.58 13.24 -6.46
C GLU A 405 -9.43 12.34 -5.99
N HIS A 406 -9.48 11.83 -4.75
CA HIS A 406 -8.52 10.88 -4.20
C HIS A 406 -8.82 9.42 -4.57
N TYR A 407 -10.08 9.07 -4.87
CA TYR A 407 -10.47 7.69 -5.17
C TYR A 407 -9.69 7.07 -6.36
N PRO A 408 -9.44 7.76 -7.49
CA PRO A 408 -8.69 7.17 -8.60
C PRO A 408 -7.24 6.80 -8.26
N LEU A 409 -6.67 7.45 -7.25
CA LEU A 409 -5.29 7.25 -6.78
C LEU A 409 -5.18 6.15 -5.71
N CYS A 410 -6.29 5.53 -5.29
CA CYS A 410 -6.27 4.52 -4.24
C CYS A 410 -5.67 3.18 -4.70
N SER A 411 -4.98 2.50 -3.78
CA SER A 411 -4.46 1.14 -3.97
C SER A 411 -5.55 0.18 -4.50
N PRO A 412 -5.24 -0.67 -5.51
CA PRO A 412 -6.14 -1.73 -5.95
C PRO A 412 -6.30 -2.85 -4.92
N VAL A 413 -5.39 -2.94 -3.94
CA VAL A 413 -5.36 -4.02 -2.94
C VAL A 413 -5.45 -3.49 -1.51
N VAL A 414 -6.16 -4.25 -0.66
CA VAL A 414 -6.20 -4.09 0.80
C VAL A 414 -5.47 -5.24 1.47
N LYS A 415 -4.95 -5.01 2.68
CA LYS A 415 -4.24 -6.03 3.45
C LYS A 415 -5.16 -6.66 4.48
N GLY A 416 -5.07 -7.97 4.63
CA GLY A 416 -5.91 -8.69 5.55
C GLY A 416 -5.46 -10.13 5.79
N PHE A 417 -6.20 -10.81 6.65
CA PHE A 417 -5.97 -12.19 7.04
C PHE A 417 -6.98 -13.11 6.36
N CYS A 418 -6.50 -14.16 5.71
CA CYS A 418 -7.36 -15.19 5.13
C CYS A 418 -7.53 -16.33 6.13
N LEU A 419 -8.73 -16.46 6.74
CA LEU A 419 -8.98 -17.45 7.81
C LEU A 419 -8.81 -18.91 7.35
N LYS A 420 -8.92 -19.17 6.04
CA LYS A 420 -8.82 -20.52 5.45
C LYS A 420 -7.39 -21.04 5.33
N ILE A 421 -6.43 -20.16 5.01
CA ILE A 421 -4.99 -20.49 4.94
C ILE A 421 -4.24 -20.04 6.20
N LYS A 422 -4.87 -19.21 7.04
CA LYS A 422 -4.36 -18.67 8.31
C LYS A 422 -3.11 -17.80 8.14
N ASP A 423 -3.08 -17.01 7.06
CA ASP A 423 -1.96 -16.13 6.72
C ASP A 423 -2.41 -14.74 6.22
N TRP A 424 -1.46 -13.80 6.24
CA TRP A 424 -1.60 -12.40 5.85
C TRP A 424 -1.31 -12.18 4.37
N VAL A 425 -2.28 -11.60 3.66
CA VAL A 425 -2.27 -11.48 2.20
C VAL A 425 -2.80 -10.13 1.72
N HIS A 426 -2.58 -9.85 0.44
CA HIS A 426 -3.15 -8.70 -0.26
C HIS A 426 -4.35 -9.18 -1.08
N PHE A 427 -5.52 -8.63 -0.79
CA PHE A 427 -6.77 -8.90 -1.47
C PHE A 427 -7.09 -7.79 -2.48
N ASP A 428 -7.48 -8.17 -3.70
CA ASP A 428 -8.08 -7.26 -4.67
C ASP A 428 -9.39 -6.66 -4.12
N VAL A 429 -9.46 -5.33 -4.01
CA VAL A 429 -10.63 -4.58 -3.52
C VAL A 429 -11.90 -4.90 -4.31
N ASP A 430 -11.79 -5.18 -5.60
CA ASP A 430 -12.96 -5.45 -6.44
C ASP A 430 -13.58 -6.84 -6.20
N LEU A 431 -12.85 -7.76 -5.57
CA LEU A 431 -13.29 -9.12 -5.26
C LEU A 431 -13.74 -9.29 -3.79
N VAL A 432 -13.57 -8.27 -2.95
CA VAL A 432 -14.11 -8.22 -1.57
C VAL A 432 -15.63 -7.99 -1.62
N LYS A 433 -16.39 -8.84 -0.91
CA LYS A 433 -17.86 -8.80 -0.87
C LYS A 433 -18.38 -8.91 0.56
N ASP A 434 -19.61 -8.48 0.78
CA ASP A 434 -20.30 -8.75 2.04
C ASP A 434 -20.57 -10.24 2.22
N ILE A 435 -20.66 -10.64 3.49
CA ILE A 435 -20.92 -12.02 3.87
C ILE A 435 -22.41 -12.32 3.73
N VAL A 436 -22.72 -13.37 2.95
CA VAL A 436 -23.99 -14.09 3.06
C VAL A 436 -23.88 -15.04 4.27
N TRP A 437 -24.81 -14.85 5.21
CA TRP A 437 -24.90 -15.61 6.47
C TRP A 437 -26.00 -16.68 6.38
N ASP A 438 -25.77 -17.86 6.96
CA ASP A 438 -26.81 -18.87 7.20
C ASP A 438 -27.38 -18.73 8.63
N ASP A 439 -28.41 -17.90 8.76
CA ASP A 439 -29.14 -17.68 10.03
C ASP A 439 -29.78 -18.97 10.58
N GLY A 440 -30.01 -19.99 9.74
CA GLY A 440 -30.60 -21.27 10.12
C GLY A 440 -29.59 -22.34 10.57
N ALA A 441 -28.29 -22.07 10.52
CA ALA A 441 -27.25 -23.08 10.78
C ALA A 441 -27.34 -23.69 12.20
N PHE A 442 -27.57 -22.85 13.22
CA PHE A 442 -27.66 -23.30 14.62
C PHE A 442 -28.97 -24.06 14.94
N GLU A 443 -30.05 -23.73 14.24
CA GLU A 443 -31.32 -24.45 14.37
C GLU A 443 -31.24 -25.87 13.80
N GLN A 444 -30.57 -26.03 12.64
CA GLN A 444 -30.35 -27.32 11.97
C GLN A 444 -29.38 -28.26 12.71
N LEU A 445 -28.56 -27.72 13.64
CA LEU A 445 -27.59 -28.50 14.40
C LEU A 445 -28.29 -29.57 15.28
N VAL A 446 -27.84 -30.82 15.21
CA VAL A 446 -28.48 -31.91 15.96
C VAL A 446 -27.87 -32.02 17.36
N LEU A 447 -28.48 -31.33 18.33
CA LEU A 447 -28.08 -31.30 19.74
C LEU A 447 -29.31 -31.41 20.67
N PRO A 448 -29.16 -31.98 21.88
CA PRO A 448 -30.16 -31.90 22.93
C PRO A 448 -30.62 -30.47 23.20
N HIS A 449 -31.92 -30.29 23.39
CA HIS A 449 -32.56 -28.97 23.52
C HIS A 449 -31.95 -28.11 24.63
N ASP A 450 -31.65 -28.71 25.79
CA ASP A 450 -31.05 -27.96 26.91
C ASP A 450 -29.61 -27.54 26.63
N TYR A 451 -28.83 -28.32 25.87
CA TYR A 451 -27.50 -27.91 25.43
C TYR A 451 -27.57 -26.71 24.48
N LYS A 452 -28.52 -26.73 23.52
CA LYS A 452 -28.77 -25.57 22.65
C LYS A 452 -29.12 -24.33 23.46
N ARG A 453 -30.05 -24.44 24.42
CA ARG A 453 -30.48 -23.32 25.28
C ARG A 453 -29.34 -22.72 26.08
N VAL A 454 -28.48 -23.56 26.67
CA VAL A 454 -27.34 -23.08 27.46
C VAL A 454 -26.30 -22.40 26.57
N ILE A 455 -25.92 -23.00 25.42
CA ILE A 455 -25.02 -22.34 24.45
C ILE A 455 -25.61 -21.00 24.00
N TRP A 456 -26.89 -20.98 23.64
CA TRP A 456 -27.57 -19.80 23.14
C TRP A 456 -27.63 -18.66 24.16
N ALA A 457 -27.96 -18.96 25.42
CA ALA A 457 -27.97 -17.96 26.49
C ALA A 457 -26.59 -17.31 26.72
N PHE A 458 -25.50 -18.09 26.64
CA PHE A 458 -24.14 -17.55 26.72
C PHE A 458 -23.77 -16.70 25.49
N VAL A 459 -24.24 -17.09 24.31
CA VAL A 459 -24.04 -16.34 23.06
C VAL A 459 -24.80 -15.01 23.09
N GLU A 460 -26.07 -15.00 23.49
CA GLU A 460 -26.89 -13.79 23.63
C GLU A 460 -26.30 -12.81 24.64
N ALA A 461 -25.80 -13.29 25.79
CA ALA A 461 -25.16 -12.45 26.80
C ALA A 461 -23.92 -11.72 26.25
N GLN A 462 -23.08 -12.42 25.47
CA GLN A 462 -21.91 -11.84 24.81
C GLN A 462 -22.27 -10.89 23.65
N MET A 463 -23.34 -11.18 22.88
CA MET A 463 -23.81 -10.26 21.85
C MET A 463 -24.43 -8.98 22.42
N SER A 464 -24.95 -9.03 23.64
CA SER A 464 -25.64 -7.91 24.29
C SER A 464 -24.71 -6.94 25.04
N ASN A 465 -23.40 -7.19 25.09
CA ASN A 465 -22.41 -6.41 25.87
C ASN A 465 -22.87 -6.16 27.33
N VAL A 466 -23.46 -7.16 27.98
CA VAL A 466 -23.83 -7.07 29.40
C VAL A 466 -22.56 -7.22 30.25
N ASP A 467 -21.86 -6.10 30.47
CA ASP A 467 -20.60 -5.97 31.21
C ASP A 467 -20.72 -6.28 32.74
N ASP A 468 -21.84 -6.85 33.18
CA ASP A 468 -22.25 -7.01 34.58
C ASP A 468 -21.67 -8.28 35.25
N PHE A 469 -20.62 -8.86 34.64
CA PHE A 469 -19.86 -10.03 35.10
C PHE A 469 -18.35 -9.73 35.09
N ASP A 470 -17.94 -8.61 35.69
CA ASP A 470 -16.52 -8.35 36.01
C ASP A 470 -16.15 -9.04 37.34
N ASP A 471 -15.03 -9.77 37.36
CA ASP A 471 -14.46 -10.31 38.58
C ASP A 471 -13.88 -9.17 39.45
N ILE A 472 -13.58 -9.44 40.73
CA ILE A 472 -13.04 -8.46 41.70
C ILE A 472 -11.74 -7.79 41.20
N ILE A 473 -11.07 -8.42 40.23
CA ILE A 473 -9.90 -7.91 39.51
C ILE A 473 -10.30 -7.64 38.06
N GLY A 474 -10.44 -6.36 37.70
CA GLY A 474 -10.87 -5.96 36.37
C GLY A 474 -10.07 -6.61 35.23
N GLY A 475 -10.78 -7.22 34.29
CA GLY A 475 -10.21 -7.89 33.11
C GLY A 475 -9.94 -9.38 33.26
N LYS A 476 -10.24 -9.98 34.43
CA LYS A 476 -10.39 -11.45 34.59
C LYS A 476 -11.85 -11.87 34.40
N GLY A 477 -12.08 -13.12 33.99
CA GLY A 477 -13.43 -13.70 33.89
C GLY A 477 -14.27 -13.29 32.66
N LYS A 478 -13.85 -12.32 31.84
CA LYS A 478 -14.63 -11.83 30.69
C LYS A 478 -14.69 -12.77 29.46
N GLY A 479 -13.93 -13.87 29.46
CA GLY A 479 -13.91 -14.84 28.36
C GLY A 479 -14.72 -16.10 28.65
N ILE A 480 -15.64 -16.47 27.74
CA ILE A 480 -16.43 -17.70 27.86
C ILE A 480 -15.68 -18.85 27.19
N ILE A 481 -15.31 -19.84 27.99
CA ILE A 481 -14.59 -21.04 27.54
C ILE A 481 -15.50 -22.26 27.65
N MET A 482 -15.77 -22.91 26.51
CA MET A 482 -16.57 -24.14 26.42
C MET A 482 -15.73 -25.33 25.97
N LEU A 483 -15.83 -26.46 26.68
CA LEU A 483 -15.18 -27.72 26.31
C LEU A 483 -16.18 -28.67 25.64
N LEU A 484 -15.96 -28.97 24.36
CA LEU A 484 -16.75 -29.91 23.58
C LEU A 484 -16.04 -31.27 23.57
N SER A 485 -16.66 -32.28 24.17
CA SER A 485 -16.06 -33.61 24.35
C SER A 485 -16.96 -34.73 23.84
N GLY A 486 -16.38 -35.82 23.33
CA GLY A 486 -17.13 -36.99 22.84
C GLY A 486 -16.45 -37.65 21.65
N GLU A 487 -17.08 -38.64 21.03
CA GLU A 487 -16.49 -39.41 19.92
C GLU A 487 -16.23 -38.57 18.65
N PRO A 488 -15.34 -39.01 17.74
CA PRO A 488 -15.14 -38.36 16.45
C PRO A 488 -16.39 -38.40 15.57
N GLY A 489 -16.80 -37.26 15.02
CA GLY A 489 -17.92 -37.16 14.08
C GLY A 489 -19.31 -36.94 14.71
N THR A 490 -19.39 -36.59 16.00
CA THR A 490 -20.62 -36.22 16.72
C THR A 490 -21.08 -34.76 16.52
N GLY A 491 -20.29 -33.92 15.84
CA GLY A 491 -20.67 -32.53 15.52
C GLY A 491 -19.94 -31.43 16.30
N LYS A 492 -18.94 -31.75 17.14
CA LYS A 492 -18.16 -30.77 17.94
C LYS A 492 -17.75 -29.51 17.16
N THR A 493 -16.96 -29.66 16.09
CA THR A 493 -16.51 -28.56 15.21
C THR A 493 -17.68 -27.81 14.55
N LEU A 494 -18.74 -28.52 14.16
CA LEU A 494 -19.94 -27.95 13.54
C LEU A 494 -20.72 -27.05 14.53
N THR A 495 -20.66 -27.33 15.83
CA THR A 495 -21.28 -26.49 16.86
C THR A 495 -20.64 -25.10 16.89
N SER A 496 -19.32 -25.01 16.92
CA SER A 496 -18.61 -23.72 16.88
C SER A 496 -18.77 -22.97 15.55
N GLU A 497 -18.80 -23.70 14.42
CA GLU A 497 -19.13 -23.12 13.11
C GLU A 497 -20.53 -22.47 13.14
N SER A 498 -21.54 -23.23 13.58
CA SER A 498 -22.94 -22.76 13.66
C SER A 498 -23.11 -21.58 14.61
N VAL A 499 -22.40 -21.56 15.74
CA VAL A 499 -22.41 -20.43 16.68
C VAL A 499 -21.77 -19.18 16.06
N SER A 500 -20.63 -19.30 15.38
CA SER A 500 -19.98 -18.15 14.73
C SER A 500 -20.84 -17.51 13.64
N GLU A 501 -21.57 -18.34 12.90
CA GLU A 501 -22.48 -17.91 11.84
C GLU A 501 -23.70 -17.17 12.42
N ALA A 502 -24.32 -17.70 13.48
CA ALA A 502 -25.43 -17.05 14.18
C ALA A 502 -25.02 -15.75 14.89
N MET A 503 -23.81 -15.70 15.46
CA MET A 503 -23.24 -14.48 16.06
C MET A 503 -22.88 -13.40 15.04
N LYS A 504 -22.81 -13.76 13.76
CA LYS A 504 -22.29 -12.94 12.66
C LYS A 504 -20.85 -12.45 12.93
N LYS A 505 -20.00 -13.35 13.46
CA LYS A 505 -18.59 -13.11 13.82
C LYS A 505 -17.62 -14.02 13.04
N PRO A 506 -16.32 -13.66 12.96
CA PRO A 506 -15.32 -14.55 12.40
C PRO A 506 -15.18 -15.84 13.22
N LEU A 507 -14.91 -16.96 12.55
CA LEU A 507 -14.42 -18.18 13.19
C LEU A 507 -12.92 -18.29 12.97
N TYR A 508 -12.14 -18.24 14.04
CA TYR A 508 -10.72 -18.59 14.00
C TYR A 508 -10.58 -20.05 14.41
N SER A 509 -10.41 -20.96 13.46
CA SER A 509 -10.13 -22.37 13.76
C SER A 509 -8.62 -22.63 13.76
N MET A 510 -8.11 -23.30 14.79
CA MET A 510 -6.72 -23.75 14.88
C MET A 510 -6.66 -25.19 15.41
N SER A 511 -5.86 -26.04 14.77
CA SER A 511 -5.60 -27.41 15.23
C SER A 511 -4.44 -27.42 16.23
N ALA A 512 -4.44 -28.37 17.16
CA ALA A 512 -3.33 -28.56 18.09
C ALA A 512 -1.95 -28.70 17.41
N GLY A 513 -1.88 -29.24 16.18
CA GLY A 513 -0.62 -29.34 15.43
C GLY A 513 -0.09 -28.02 14.87
N GLU A 514 -0.95 -27.01 14.67
CA GLU A 514 -0.58 -25.70 14.12
C GLU A 514 0.00 -24.75 15.16
N LEU A 515 -0.19 -25.05 16.45
CA LEU A 515 0.40 -24.29 17.55
C LEU A 515 1.92 -24.43 17.62
N GLY A 516 2.47 -25.54 17.10
CA GLY A 516 3.90 -25.85 17.13
C GLY A 516 4.26 -27.00 18.08
N HIS A 517 5.56 -27.28 18.19
CA HIS A 517 6.08 -28.39 19.01
C HIS A 517 6.91 -27.90 20.20
N GLY A 518 7.47 -26.69 20.12
CA GLY A 518 8.21 -26.05 21.20
C GLY A 518 7.29 -25.24 22.12
N ALA A 519 7.53 -25.24 23.43
CA ALA A 519 6.68 -24.49 24.36
C ALA A 519 6.69 -22.97 24.13
N ASP A 520 7.81 -22.43 23.64
CA ASP A 520 7.96 -21.00 23.37
C ASP A 520 7.31 -20.61 22.02
N GLU A 521 7.27 -21.54 21.06
CA GLU A 521 6.53 -21.43 19.79
C GLU A 521 5.02 -21.46 20.04
N VAL A 522 4.55 -22.44 20.83
CA VAL A 522 3.15 -22.54 21.26
C VAL A 522 2.71 -21.30 22.05
N GLU A 523 3.55 -20.76 22.93
CA GLU A 523 3.25 -19.49 23.62
C GLU A 523 3.09 -18.32 22.64
N GLN A 524 4.00 -18.16 21.67
CA GLN A 524 3.93 -17.06 20.70
C GLN A 524 2.72 -17.19 19.76
N ASN A 525 2.47 -18.39 19.23
CA ASN A 525 1.36 -18.65 18.32
C ASN A 525 0.02 -18.50 19.04
N LEU A 526 -0.13 -19.05 20.25
CA LEU A 526 -1.37 -18.91 21.02
C LEU A 526 -1.61 -17.47 21.44
N ARG A 527 -0.59 -16.72 21.90
CA ARG A 527 -0.73 -15.27 22.18
C ARG A 527 -1.20 -14.50 20.95
N ARG A 528 -0.60 -14.73 19.77
CA ARG A 528 -1.01 -14.09 18.52
C ARG A 528 -2.48 -14.38 18.19
N VAL A 529 -2.91 -15.64 18.31
CA VAL A 529 -4.28 -16.06 17.98
C VAL A 529 -5.30 -15.52 18.98
N LEU A 530 -4.99 -15.50 20.27
CA LEU A 530 -5.84 -14.89 21.30
C LEU A 530 -5.97 -13.37 21.07
N GLU A 531 -4.86 -12.65 20.85
CA GLU A 531 -4.86 -11.21 20.54
C GLU A 531 -5.72 -10.88 19.31
N LEU A 532 -5.57 -11.62 18.21
CA LEU A 532 -6.35 -11.43 16.99
C LEU A 532 -7.83 -11.78 17.21
N SER A 533 -8.13 -12.86 17.93
CA SER A 533 -9.50 -13.28 18.20
C SER A 533 -10.24 -12.25 19.06
N THR A 534 -9.60 -11.72 20.11
CA THR A 534 -10.16 -10.63 20.92
C THR A 534 -10.33 -9.36 20.10
N LYS A 535 -9.32 -8.92 19.31
CA LYS A 535 -9.43 -7.70 18.47
C LYS A 535 -10.59 -7.78 17.48
N TRP A 536 -10.81 -8.95 16.89
CA TRP A 536 -11.84 -9.16 15.86
C TRP A 536 -13.21 -9.54 16.43
N GLY A 537 -13.31 -9.77 17.75
CA GLY A 537 -14.49 -10.37 18.38
C GLY A 537 -14.83 -11.74 17.77
N ALA A 538 -13.81 -12.51 17.39
CA ALA A 538 -13.95 -13.80 16.72
C ALA A 538 -14.25 -14.92 17.72
N VAL A 539 -15.01 -15.91 17.27
CA VAL A 539 -15.15 -17.18 17.95
C VAL A 539 -13.86 -17.98 17.69
N LEU A 540 -13.11 -18.28 18.75
CA LEU A 540 -11.91 -19.09 18.67
C LEU A 540 -12.27 -20.57 18.83
N LEU A 541 -11.91 -21.40 17.86
CA LEU A 541 -11.99 -22.85 17.95
C LEU A 541 -10.58 -23.42 18.01
N LEU A 542 -10.25 -24.09 19.10
CA LEU A 542 -9.06 -24.93 19.21
C LEU A 542 -9.50 -26.40 19.09
N ASP A 543 -9.18 -27.03 17.95
CA ASP A 543 -9.62 -28.38 17.60
C ASP A 543 -8.53 -29.42 17.94
N GLU A 544 -8.96 -30.57 18.46
CA GLU A 544 -8.11 -31.72 18.86
C GLU A 544 -7.06 -31.38 19.94
N CYS A 545 -7.44 -30.59 20.95
CA CYS A 545 -6.57 -30.14 22.04
C CYS A 545 -6.13 -31.23 23.04
N ASP A 546 -6.34 -32.51 22.74
CA ASP A 546 -6.04 -33.65 23.62
C ASP A 546 -4.61 -33.59 24.21
N VAL A 547 -3.63 -33.11 23.42
CA VAL A 547 -2.20 -32.99 23.81
C VAL A 547 -1.96 -31.89 24.86
N PHE A 548 -2.76 -30.82 24.86
CA PHE A 548 -2.60 -29.67 25.75
C PHE A 548 -3.50 -29.74 27.00
N LEU A 549 -4.52 -30.60 26.97
CA LEU A 549 -5.49 -30.79 28.05
C LEU A 549 -5.20 -32.04 28.91
N GLU A 550 -4.16 -32.82 28.58
CA GLU A 550 -3.81 -34.04 29.30
C GLU A 550 -3.20 -33.78 30.68
N LYS A 551 -3.51 -34.65 31.66
CA LYS A 551 -2.93 -34.64 33.01
C LYS A 551 -1.41 -34.57 32.98
N ARG A 552 -0.86 -33.63 33.76
CA ARG A 552 0.58 -33.55 34.05
C ARG A 552 1.13 -34.89 34.57
N SER A 553 2.32 -35.27 34.13
CA SER A 553 3.05 -36.43 34.64
C SER A 553 4.43 -36.05 35.16
N THR A 554 4.95 -36.78 36.15
CA THR A 554 6.30 -36.54 36.70
C THR A 554 7.42 -36.82 35.68
N SER A 555 7.14 -37.61 34.64
CA SER A 555 8.07 -38.00 33.59
C SER A 555 8.19 -37.01 32.42
N ASP A 556 7.23 -36.10 32.23
CA ASP A 556 7.15 -35.25 31.04
C ASP A 556 7.15 -33.75 31.37
N LEU A 557 8.37 -33.23 31.58
CA LEU A 557 8.60 -31.80 31.84
C LEU A 557 8.18 -30.90 30.66
N HIS A 558 8.26 -31.39 29.42
CA HIS A 558 7.94 -30.61 28.22
C HIS A 558 6.44 -30.38 28.11
N ARG A 559 5.63 -31.44 28.22
CA ARG A 559 4.17 -31.34 28.29
C ARG A 559 3.71 -30.54 29.51
N ASN A 560 4.35 -30.70 30.67
CA ASN A 560 4.01 -29.90 31.84
C ASN A 560 4.26 -28.39 31.62
N LYS A 561 5.32 -28.00 30.89
CA LYS A 561 5.55 -26.60 30.47
C LYS A 561 4.42 -26.13 29.54
N LEU A 562 4.04 -26.92 28.53
CA LEU A 562 2.93 -26.62 27.62
C LEU A 562 1.58 -26.42 28.34
N VAL A 563 1.18 -27.35 29.20
CA VAL A 563 -0.06 -27.26 30.01
C VAL A 563 -0.06 -25.99 30.87
N SER A 564 1.09 -25.65 31.47
CA SER A 564 1.24 -24.46 32.31
C SER A 564 1.19 -23.15 31.51
N VAL A 565 1.74 -23.13 30.30
CA VAL A 565 1.61 -22.00 29.35
C VAL A 565 0.15 -21.80 28.97
N PHE A 566 -0.54 -22.89 28.59
CA PHE A 566 -1.93 -22.86 28.14
C PHE A 566 -2.86 -22.30 29.23
N LEU A 567 -2.81 -22.85 30.45
CA LEU A 567 -3.60 -22.38 31.60
C LEU A 567 -3.44 -20.88 31.90
N ARG A 568 -2.20 -20.38 31.86
CA ARG A 568 -1.89 -18.96 32.08
C ARG A 568 -2.47 -18.07 30.99
N LEU A 569 -2.48 -18.52 29.73
CA LEU A 569 -3.02 -17.74 28.61
C LEU A 569 -4.55 -17.75 28.58
N LEU A 570 -5.21 -18.84 28.99
CA LEU A 570 -6.66 -18.91 29.10
C LEU A 570 -7.24 -18.00 30.19
N GLU A 571 -6.48 -17.76 31.27
CA GLU A 571 -6.93 -16.95 32.42
C GLU A 571 -7.20 -15.47 32.10
N TYR A 572 -6.57 -14.95 31.04
CA TYR A 572 -6.68 -13.56 30.60
C TYR A 572 -7.36 -13.41 29.23
N TYR A 573 -7.92 -14.49 28.67
CA TYR A 573 -8.62 -14.41 27.39
C TYR A 573 -9.97 -13.70 27.53
N GLN A 574 -10.30 -12.86 26.57
CA GLN A 574 -11.55 -12.09 26.50
C GLN A 574 -12.20 -12.36 25.14
N GLY A 575 -13.36 -13.02 25.15
CA GLY A 575 -14.05 -13.52 23.96
C GLY A 575 -14.61 -14.93 24.15
N VAL A 576 -15.17 -15.51 23.07
CA VAL A 576 -15.74 -16.87 23.06
C VAL A 576 -14.72 -17.86 22.53
N MET A 577 -14.43 -18.92 23.29
CA MET A 577 -13.55 -20.01 22.88
C MET A 577 -14.18 -21.38 23.05
N PHE A 578 -14.13 -22.18 21.99
CA PHE A 578 -14.44 -23.60 21.99
C PHE A 578 -13.15 -24.42 21.97
N LEU A 579 -13.01 -25.33 22.93
CA LEU A 579 -11.98 -26.37 22.95
C LEU A 579 -12.63 -27.69 22.53
N THR A 580 -12.02 -28.47 21.64
CA THR A 580 -12.49 -29.85 21.38
C THR A 580 -11.53 -30.89 21.95
N THR A 581 -12.10 -31.99 22.45
CA THR A 581 -11.35 -33.16 22.89
C THR A 581 -12.06 -34.45 22.49
N ASN A 582 -11.28 -35.49 22.19
CA ASN A 582 -11.78 -36.86 22.07
C ASN A 582 -11.52 -37.70 23.33
N ARG A 583 -10.79 -37.16 24.32
CA ARG A 583 -10.28 -37.89 25.50
C ARG A 583 -10.62 -37.21 26.83
N ALA A 584 -11.92 -37.07 27.14
CA ALA A 584 -12.39 -36.47 28.39
C ALA A 584 -11.85 -37.13 29.68
N SER A 585 -11.44 -38.41 29.64
CA SER A 585 -10.93 -39.16 30.80
C SER A 585 -9.50 -38.83 31.21
N SER A 586 -8.67 -38.32 30.28
CA SER A 586 -7.26 -37.99 30.54
C SER A 586 -7.03 -36.52 30.91
N PHE A 587 -8.11 -35.80 31.23
CA PHE A 587 -8.17 -34.34 31.40
C PHE A 587 -7.50 -33.82 32.69
N ASP A 588 -6.69 -32.75 32.61
CA ASP A 588 -6.07 -32.13 33.78
C ASP A 588 -7.09 -31.28 34.59
N PRO A 589 -7.33 -31.59 35.89
CA PRO A 589 -8.30 -30.86 36.71
C PRO A 589 -8.04 -29.34 36.82
N ALA A 590 -6.81 -28.87 36.58
CA ALA A 590 -6.50 -27.43 36.63
C ALA A 590 -7.25 -26.59 35.58
N PHE A 591 -7.81 -27.23 34.54
CA PHE A 591 -8.67 -26.57 33.54
C PHE A 591 -10.13 -26.42 33.98
N GLU A 592 -10.62 -27.21 34.95
CA GLU A 592 -12.01 -27.13 35.43
C GLU A 592 -12.32 -25.74 36.02
N SER A 593 -11.33 -25.05 36.59
CA SER A 593 -11.46 -23.68 37.12
C SER A 593 -11.44 -22.57 36.05
N ARG A 594 -11.26 -22.91 34.77
CA ARG A 594 -11.21 -21.96 33.64
C ARG A 594 -12.27 -22.24 32.57
N ILE A 595 -12.88 -23.43 32.57
CA ILE A 595 -13.95 -23.79 31.64
C ILE A 595 -15.30 -23.50 32.30
N HIS A 596 -16.12 -22.74 31.60
CA HIS A 596 -17.43 -22.32 32.08
C HIS A 596 -18.51 -23.36 31.81
N LEU A 597 -18.34 -24.15 30.74
CA LEU A 597 -19.28 -25.17 30.33
C LEU A 597 -18.54 -26.35 29.68
N THR A 598 -18.76 -27.55 30.19
CA THR A 598 -18.33 -28.80 29.54
C THR A 598 -19.55 -29.48 28.92
N ILE A 599 -19.52 -29.69 27.61
CA ILE A 599 -20.56 -30.37 26.85
C ILE A 599 -20.04 -31.76 26.46
N HIS A 600 -20.73 -32.78 26.94
CA HIS A 600 -20.50 -34.17 26.56
C HIS A 600 -21.46 -34.53 25.43
N PHE A 601 -20.93 -34.80 24.24
CA PHE A 601 -21.69 -35.25 23.08
C PHE A 601 -21.94 -36.76 23.22
N PRO A 602 -23.19 -37.21 23.45
CA PRO A 602 -23.50 -38.62 23.47
C PRO A 602 -23.40 -39.22 22.06
N ASN A 603 -23.38 -40.54 21.98
CA ASN A 603 -23.52 -41.24 20.71
C ASN A 603 -24.92 -40.99 20.11
N LEU A 604 -24.98 -40.80 18.80
CA LEU A 604 -26.21 -40.40 18.10
C LEU A 604 -27.28 -41.49 18.23
N ASP A 605 -28.44 -41.14 18.78
CA ASP A 605 -29.59 -42.02 18.89
C ASP A 605 -30.32 -42.20 17.54
N PHE A 606 -31.28 -43.13 17.49
CA PHE A 606 -32.03 -43.41 16.26
C PHE A 606 -32.74 -42.17 15.68
N PRO A 607 -33.49 -41.36 16.47
CA PRO A 607 -34.04 -40.08 16.01
C PRO A 607 -33.01 -39.13 15.41
N SER A 608 -31.86 -38.92 16.07
CA SER A 608 -30.81 -38.02 15.58
C SER A 608 -30.21 -38.53 14.26
N ARG A 609 -29.94 -39.84 14.15
CA ARG A 609 -29.44 -40.44 12.90
C ARG A 609 -30.45 -40.31 11.76
N LEU A 610 -31.74 -40.55 12.01
CA LEU A 610 -32.81 -40.37 11.03
C LEU A 610 -32.89 -38.92 10.53
N HIS A 611 -32.80 -37.95 11.43
CA HIS A 611 -32.79 -36.53 11.07
C HIS A 611 -31.56 -36.14 10.24
N ILE A 612 -30.37 -36.64 10.61
CA ILE A 612 -29.12 -36.44 9.83
C ILE A 612 -29.23 -37.07 8.43
N TRP A 613 -29.80 -38.27 8.30
CA TRP A 613 -30.08 -38.90 7.01
C TRP A 613 -31.03 -38.04 6.15
N LYS A 614 -32.13 -37.54 6.73
CA LYS A 614 -33.07 -36.63 6.06
C LYS A 614 -32.37 -35.37 5.54
N ILE A 615 -31.58 -34.68 6.37
CA ILE A 615 -30.81 -33.49 5.96
C ILE A 615 -29.85 -33.79 4.80
N PHE A 616 -29.08 -34.87 4.88
CA PHE A 616 -28.08 -35.16 3.85
C PHE A 616 -28.68 -35.68 2.54
N ILE A 617 -29.77 -36.44 2.58
CA ILE A 617 -30.42 -37.00 1.39
C ILE A 617 -31.31 -35.97 0.69
N ASN A 618 -32.06 -35.16 1.45
CA ASN A 618 -32.93 -34.10 0.95
C ASN A 618 -32.40 -32.69 1.30
N PRO A 619 -31.24 -32.26 0.79
CA PRO A 619 -30.75 -30.91 1.02
C PRO A 619 -31.65 -29.90 0.32
N SER A 620 -31.75 -28.69 0.87
CA SER A 620 -32.58 -27.55 0.40
C SER A 620 -32.30 -27.08 -1.04
N SER A 621 -31.34 -27.70 -1.73
CA SER A 621 -30.96 -27.46 -3.14
C SER A 621 -31.75 -28.31 -4.16
N GLY A 622 -32.88 -28.91 -3.76
CA GLY A 622 -33.91 -29.41 -4.69
C GLY A 622 -33.50 -30.56 -5.61
N ARG A 623 -32.52 -31.39 -5.22
CA ARG A 623 -32.05 -32.51 -6.05
C ARG A 623 -33.02 -33.70 -5.98
N SER A 624 -33.33 -34.28 -7.13
CA SER A 624 -34.20 -35.46 -7.25
C SER A 624 -33.62 -36.69 -6.54
N CYS A 625 -34.39 -37.21 -5.59
CA CYS A 625 -34.09 -38.44 -4.87
C CYS A 625 -35.32 -39.35 -4.89
N SER A 626 -35.11 -40.67 -4.98
CA SER A 626 -36.19 -41.66 -5.00
C SER A 626 -36.29 -42.47 -3.70
N VAL A 627 -35.66 -42.01 -2.62
CA VAL A 627 -35.63 -42.70 -1.32
C VAL A 627 -36.83 -42.27 -0.48
N SER A 628 -37.66 -43.24 -0.08
CA SER A 628 -38.84 -43.07 0.76
C SER A 628 -38.48 -42.93 2.25
N GLU A 629 -39.42 -42.42 3.04
CA GLU A 629 -39.22 -42.22 4.49
C GLU A 629 -38.97 -43.53 5.26
N VAL A 630 -39.63 -44.62 4.85
CA VAL A 630 -39.45 -45.97 5.42
C VAL A 630 -38.03 -46.51 5.16
N GLU A 631 -37.45 -46.19 3.99
CA GLU A 631 -36.07 -46.56 3.66
C GLU A 631 -35.06 -45.73 4.49
N LEU A 632 -35.34 -44.45 4.76
CA LEU A 632 -34.53 -43.63 5.67
C LEU A 632 -34.54 -44.18 7.10
N GLU A 633 -35.69 -44.66 7.59
CA GLU A 633 -35.80 -45.35 8.88
C GLU A 633 -34.98 -46.64 8.91
N SER A 634 -34.95 -47.41 7.82
CA SER A 634 -34.10 -48.59 7.70
C SER A 634 -32.61 -48.22 7.80
N LEU A 635 -32.17 -47.20 7.07
CA LEU A 635 -30.79 -46.70 7.10
C LEU A 635 -30.39 -46.12 8.46
N ALA A 636 -31.32 -45.51 9.21
CA ALA A 636 -31.08 -44.98 10.54
C ALA A 636 -30.85 -46.06 11.62
N LYS A 637 -31.22 -47.32 11.37
CA LYS A 637 -30.90 -48.46 12.26
C LYS A 637 -29.41 -48.76 12.31
N ALA A 638 -28.64 -48.43 11.27
CA ALA A 638 -27.20 -48.57 11.30
C ALA A 638 -26.56 -47.57 12.27
N GLU A 639 -25.71 -48.06 13.17
CA GLU A 639 -24.95 -47.24 14.13
C GLU A 639 -23.78 -46.52 13.44
N LEU A 640 -24.12 -45.45 12.73
CA LEU A 640 -23.17 -44.57 12.05
C LEU A 640 -23.12 -43.20 12.71
N ASN A 641 -21.92 -42.63 12.82
CA ASN A 641 -21.76 -41.22 13.20
C ASN A 641 -22.04 -40.27 12.01
N GLY A 642 -22.27 -38.97 12.29
CA GLY A 642 -22.66 -38.00 11.26
C GLY A 642 -21.66 -37.86 10.12
N ARG A 643 -20.34 -37.95 10.43
CA ARG A 643 -19.26 -37.94 9.42
C ARG A 643 -19.32 -39.18 8.52
N GLN A 644 -19.61 -40.35 9.08
CA GLN A 644 -19.78 -41.58 8.34
C GLN A 644 -21.01 -41.55 7.42
N ILE A 645 -22.15 -41.02 7.88
CA ILE A 645 -23.38 -40.85 7.08
C ILE A 645 -23.10 -39.90 5.89
N LYS A 646 -22.50 -38.73 6.15
CA LYS A 646 -22.10 -37.75 5.11
C LYS A 646 -21.23 -38.39 4.02
N ASN A 647 -20.25 -39.20 4.41
CA ASN A 647 -19.37 -39.89 3.45
C ASN A 647 -20.09 -40.96 2.63
N VAL A 648 -21.03 -41.70 3.24
CA VAL A 648 -21.85 -42.70 2.52
C VAL A 648 -22.74 -42.01 1.49
N VAL A 649 -23.49 -40.96 1.88
CA VAL A 649 -24.36 -40.20 0.96
C VAL A 649 -23.55 -39.55 -0.17
N LYS A 650 -22.37 -38.99 0.13
CA LYS A 650 -21.49 -38.41 -0.90
C LYS A 650 -21.03 -39.45 -1.92
N THR A 651 -20.64 -40.63 -1.47
CA THR A 651 -20.18 -41.72 -2.35
C THR A 651 -21.34 -42.31 -3.16
N ALA A 652 -22.50 -42.51 -2.55
CA ALA A 652 -23.70 -43.00 -3.24
C ALA A 652 -24.18 -42.04 -4.32
N ARG A 653 -24.05 -40.72 -4.11
CA ARG A 653 -24.32 -39.70 -5.14
C ARG A 653 -23.34 -39.74 -6.31
N LEU A 654 -22.06 -40.05 -6.08
CA LEU A 654 -21.07 -40.23 -7.16
C LEU A 654 -21.40 -41.47 -8.00
N LEU A 655 -21.86 -42.55 -7.37
CA LEU A 655 -22.33 -43.75 -8.08
C LEU A 655 -23.59 -43.45 -8.91
N ALA A 656 -24.64 -42.87 -8.30
CA ALA A 656 -25.86 -42.48 -9.01
C ALA A 656 -25.59 -41.51 -10.18
N ALA A 657 -24.63 -40.58 -10.04
CA ALA A 657 -24.23 -39.67 -11.11
C ALA A 657 -23.49 -40.38 -12.27
N ARG A 658 -22.69 -41.42 -11.98
CA ARG A 658 -22.09 -42.30 -13.00
C ARG A 658 -23.17 -43.06 -13.77
N ASP A 659 -24.14 -43.60 -13.03
CA ASP A 659 -25.18 -44.48 -13.56
C ASP A 659 -26.35 -43.67 -14.19
N LYS A 660 -26.28 -42.32 -14.12
CA LYS A 660 -27.23 -41.34 -14.68
C LYS A 660 -28.66 -41.46 -14.13
N THR A 661 -28.80 -42.02 -12.94
CA THR A 661 -30.07 -42.21 -12.23
C THR A 661 -30.19 -41.28 -11.02
N PRO A 662 -31.41 -40.97 -10.53
CA PRO A 662 -31.57 -40.29 -9.24
C PRO A 662 -30.98 -41.14 -8.11
N LEU A 663 -30.66 -40.49 -6.98
CA LEU A 663 -30.18 -41.21 -5.80
C LEU A 663 -31.28 -42.14 -5.28
N SER A 664 -30.97 -43.44 -5.23
CA SER A 664 -31.84 -44.53 -4.76
C SER A 664 -31.18 -45.32 -3.63
N LEU A 665 -31.95 -46.18 -2.95
CA LEU A 665 -31.49 -47.02 -1.85
C LEU A 665 -30.33 -47.94 -2.26
N ASP A 666 -30.38 -48.57 -3.43
CA ASP A 666 -29.37 -49.54 -3.90
C ASP A 666 -27.95 -48.93 -3.99
N HIS A 667 -27.84 -47.68 -4.41
CA HIS A 667 -26.55 -46.96 -4.40
C HIS A 667 -26.00 -46.78 -2.98
N ILE A 668 -26.88 -46.53 -2.00
CA ILE A 668 -26.50 -46.33 -0.59
C ILE A 668 -26.12 -47.68 0.04
N GLU A 669 -26.90 -48.74 -0.20
CA GLU A 669 -26.61 -50.10 0.28
C GLU A 669 -25.32 -50.66 -0.33
N THR A 670 -25.07 -50.42 -1.62
CA THR A 670 -23.82 -50.81 -2.28
C THR A 670 -22.61 -50.16 -1.62
N VAL A 671 -22.66 -48.86 -1.34
CA VAL A 671 -21.59 -48.16 -0.60
C VAL A 671 -21.44 -48.69 0.83
N MET A 672 -22.55 -48.96 1.52
CA MET A 672 -22.53 -49.54 2.87
C MET A 672 -21.90 -50.94 2.91
N ARG A 673 -22.21 -51.79 1.92
CA ARG A 673 -21.67 -53.15 1.75
C ARG A 673 -20.16 -53.12 1.50
N VAL A 674 -19.72 -52.32 0.52
CA VAL A 674 -18.29 -52.11 0.23
C VAL A 674 -17.53 -51.61 1.46
N LYS A 675 -18.12 -50.66 2.21
CA LYS A 675 -17.50 -50.09 3.42
C LYS A 675 -17.40 -51.08 4.59
N ARG A 676 -18.27 -52.09 4.66
CA ARG A 676 -18.19 -53.19 5.64
C ARG A 676 -17.13 -54.23 5.27
N GLY A 677 -16.61 -54.19 4.04
CA GLY A 677 -15.73 -55.24 3.52
C GLY A 677 -16.49 -56.51 3.10
N ASP A 678 -17.83 -56.45 3.02
CA ASP A 678 -18.65 -57.57 2.55
C ASP A 678 -18.38 -57.78 1.05
N PRO A 679 -17.80 -58.92 0.62
CA PRO A 679 -17.55 -59.18 -0.78
C PRO A 679 -18.89 -59.30 -1.52
N ALA A 680 -19.16 -58.36 -2.43
CA ALA A 680 -20.28 -58.50 -3.36
C ALA A 680 -20.04 -59.72 -4.26
N ARG A 681 -21.14 -60.35 -4.72
CA ARG A 681 -21.07 -61.44 -5.71
C ARG A 681 -20.22 -60.96 -6.90
N PHE A 682 -19.26 -61.79 -7.32
CA PHE A 682 -18.69 -61.67 -8.66
C PHE A 682 -19.87 -61.65 -9.64
N ALA A 683 -19.90 -60.66 -10.53
CA ALA A 683 -20.85 -60.69 -11.63
C ALA A 683 -20.49 -61.90 -12.52
N ASP A 684 -21.46 -62.76 -12.80
CA ASP A 684 -21.32 -63.74 -13.87
C ASP A 684 -21.06 -62.94 -15.18
N ALA A 685 -19.96 -63.28 -15.85
CA ALA A 685 -19.34 -62.46 -16.90
C ALA A 685 -20.01 -62.59 -18.28
#